data_AF-A0A8H5TU46-F1
#
_entry.id   AF-A0A8H5TU46-F1
#
_cell.length_a   1.000
_cell.length_b   1.000
_cell.length_c   1.000
_cell.angle_alpha   90.00
_cell.angle_beta   90.00
_cell.angle_gamma   90.00
#
_symmetry.space_group_name_H-M   'P 1'
#
loop_
_entity.id
_entity.type
_entity.pdbx_description
1 polymer ?
#
loop_
_entity_poly.entity_id
_entity_poly.type
_entity_poly.pdbx_seq_one_letter_code
_entity_poly.pdbx_strand_id
1 'polypeptide(L)'
;MPRLAETIKDGISDSLVRCQRWFDTPNGRGVLKCTVAYTIASLATFVPFLANSLGKPEGKHVVATITVYFHPARSAGSMVEAILIAIVAVAYAEIVSLLSMVTSVFVGSKMHLVTLSHILVVVVFIGGGFGFMGWVKQRMLNPLVNVGTTLASLAIIGVVTKENHVMSNVFSNEKVLQVFKMLIMGISTTTAVNLLLWRTCARTSLRETMNRVSIPLGDMLYMITNSFLSGSEEGLVSDGFIAASMHYNKSYIQMMKDMREAKFEHYVLGHEEIYEHERTVARSMETLSQALGGLRNATNTQLEQLRHPKQLDSQSTGTNTPNTARQLFEQFNESIAMSMTTVRQNLCRILHEPQFGQPPSFEINVDEDLRRNLMDSLSTFDTARSDALEGLYDQIEKMASFSETTRANLEEVAAACGHFTFSLQSFGEDVLQYLDVLDDLEYVILRKSRSWRWLLWWKSNNEEDRNKAIRLFESAEADTLMRSRQRSVSVAESSVAVPTPVDLRTWYHAPDLNMIIAWFWRNISALFKKMARDDIQFGLKVGIGAALWSMLAFLEKTRDLYTHWRGEWGLLSFIIVCSFTVGASNTVSLARFIGTLFGASFSVINWKISHGYALVLIPLGWLTSFINFYLVIQYGKASFGRISLLAYNVSTLYAYRLQRKADGKDTTEDGSFEQPDIMEIAKRRAIAVTAGIIWGLVICRVIWPISARRKFKESLSVLHLQMGLIWKRGPLTVLFRSEGSQSYLKSGEQAALQRYAANLDSLRASAASEFELRGPFPMDVYGRVLKGTMRILDGFYNMSLVACRKGHLTDGERALLEHTARERAILCDHICQAFQVVASSTMLEYPFADATPSIVSARENLLSKIFEFRKEHPRRLLFEDSGSSSDSSHILVEERDYALLYAYALVTGQVADELRMVGKEIGSLFGVLDEDTRLLQ
;
A
#
# COMPACT_ATOMS: atom_id res chain seq x y z
N MET A 1 29.19 -8.82 -50.13
CA MET A 1 29.90 -8.72 -48.84
C MET A 1 29.99 -7.30 -48.25
N PRO A 2 30.27 -6.20 -48.97
CA PRO A 2 30.43 -4.88 -48.35
C PRO A 2 29.13 -4.32 -47.72
N ARG A 3 27.98 -4.51 -48.37
CA ARG A 3 26.67 -4.10 -47.81
C ARG A 3 26.32 -4.80 -46.47
N LEU A 4 26.71 -6.06 -46.30
CA LEU A 4 26.46 -6.81 -45.06
C LEU A 4 27.33 -6.27 -43.91
N ALA A 5 28.57 -5.88 -44.20
CA ALA A 5 29.46 -5.26 -43.22
C ALA A 5 28.99 -3.86 -42.80
N GLU A 6 28.45 -3.06 -43.74
CA GLU A 6 27.83 -1.76 -43.43
C GLU A 6 26.56 -1.92 -42.59
N THR A 7 25.66 -2.85 -42.94
CA THR A 7 24.45 -3.09 -42.13
C THR A 7 24.78 -3.58 -40.71
N ILE A 8 25.83 -4.42 -40.57
CA ILE A 8 26.31 -4.86 -39.25
C ILE A 8 26.92 -3.68 -38.47
N LYS A 9 27.71 -2.82 -39.13
CA LYS A 9 28.33 -1.64 -38.50
C LYS A 9 27.27 -0.64 -38.03
N ASP A 10 26.27 -0.35 -38.86
CA ASP A 10 25.16 0.54 -38.53
C ASP A 10 24.31 -0.05 -37.39
N GLY A 11 24.02 -1.35 -37.43
CA GLY A 11 23.32 -2.05 -36.35
C GLY A 11 24.09 -2.07 -35.01
N ILE A 12 25.42 -2.18 -35.05
CA ILE A 12 26.29 -2.06 -33.87
C ILE A 12 26.27 -0.62 -33.35
N SER A 13 26.42 0.38 -34.23
CA SER A 13 26.37 1.81 -33.89
C SER A 13 25.05 2.18 -33.22
N ASP A 14 23.92 1.78 -33.80
CA ASP A 14 22.58 2.03 -33.24
C ASP A 14 22.38 1.33 -31.89
N SER A 15 22.96 0.14 -31.71
CA SER A 15 22.93 -0.57 -30.44
C SER A 15 23.80 0.13 -29.39
N LEU A 16 24.94 0.68 -29.79
CA LEU A 16 25.85 1.45 -28.93
C LEU A 16 25.21 2.76 -28.47
N VAL A 17 24.56 3.49 -29.39
CA VAL A 17 23.82 4.72 -29.09
C VAL A 17 22.63 4.42 -28.16
N ARG A 18 21.87 3.34 -28.40
CA ARG A 18 20.79 2.92 -27.49
C ARG A 18 21.32 2.56 -26.10
N CYS A 19 22.45 1.87 -26.03
CA CYS A 19 23.11 1.52 -24.78
C CYS A 19 23.57 2.78 -24.02
N GLN A 20 24.20 3.73 -24.71
CA GLN A 20 24.62 5.01 -24.13
C GLN A 20 23.44 5.82 -23.60
N ARG A 21 22.36 5.95 -24.39
CA ARG A 21 21.12 6.60 -23.94
C ARG A 21 20.53 5.91 -22.70
N TRP A 22 20.60 4.58 -22.64
CA TRP A 22 20.15 3.84 -21.46
C TRP A 22 21.01 4.12 -20.23
N PHE A 23 22.33 4.24 -20.37
CA PHE A 23 23.23 4.59 -19.26
C PHE A 23 22.96 5.98 -18.68
N ASP A 24 22.43 6.91 -19.48
CA ASP A 24 22.01 8.23 -19.00
C ASP A 24 20.69 8.22 -18.23
N THR A 25 19.90 7.14 -18.33
CA THR A 25 18.68 7.00 -17.55
C THR A 25 18.98 6.79 -16.06
N PRO A 26 18.08 7.20 -15.15
CA PRO A 26 18.22 6.94 -13.72
C PRO A 26 18.43 5.45 -13.39
N ASN A 27 17.78 4.56 -14.14
CA ASN A 27 17.91 3.11 -13.97
C ASN A 27 19.31 2.63 -14.37
N GLY A 28 19.83 3.07 -15.52
CA GLY A 28 21.17 2.72 -15.99
C GLY A 28 22.26 3.19 -15.03
N ARG A 29 22.18 4.45 -14.58
CA ARG A 29 23.06 4.99 -13.52
C ARG A 29 22.95 4.18 -12.24
N GLY A 30 21.73 3.80 -11.85
CA GLY A 30 21.48 2.94 -10.68
C GLY A 30 22.19 1.58 -10.77
N VAL A 31 22.13 0.90 -11.91
CA VAL A 31 22.83 -0.38 -12.14
C VAL A 31 24.34 -0.21 -12.01
N LEU A 32 24.90 0.84 -12.62
CA LEU A 32 26.34 1.11 -12.54
C LEU A 32 26.79 1.42 -11.11
N LYS A 33 26.06 2.26 -10.36
CA LYS A 33 26.38 2.53 -8.94
C LYS A 33 26.45 1.25 -8.12
N CYS A 34 25.46 0.37 -8.27
CA CYS A 34 25.42 -0.89 -7.54
C CYS A 34 26.59 -1.81 -7.91
N THR A 35 26.93 -1.85 -9.19
CA THR A 35 28.05 -2.63 -9.71
C THR A 35 29.39 -2.11 -9.17
N VAL A 36 29.57 -0.79 -9.10
CA VAL A 36 30.76 -0.14 -8.51
C VAL A 36 30.87 -0.38 -7.00
N ALA A 37 29.77 -0.23 -6.25
CA ALA A 37 29.78 -0.54 -4.82
C ALA A 37 30.11 -2.02 -4.55
N TYR A 38 29.58 -2.91 -5.38
CA TYR A 38 29.88 -4.33 -5.29
C TYR A 38 31.36 -4.62 -5.57
N THR A 39 31.96 -4.03 -6.63
CA THR A 39 33.38 -4.25 -6.90
C THR A 39 34.27 -3.72 -5.78
N ILE A 40 34.03 -2.50 -5.28
CA ILE A 40 34.77 -1.93 -4.14
C ILE A 40 34.66 -2.86 -2.92
N ALA A 41 33.45 -3.34 -2.60
CA ALA A 41 33.24 -4.25 -1.48
C ALA A 41 33.91 -5.62 -1.67
N SER A 42 33.99 -6.12 -2.90
CA SER A 42 34.67 -7.38 -3.21
C SER A 42 36.19 -7.31 -3.00
N LEU A 43 36.78 -6.11 -3.10
CA LEU A 43 38.20 -5.88 -2.81
C LEU A 43 38.56 -6.20 -1.36
N ALA A 44 37.59 -6.17 -0.42
CA ALA A 44 37.81 -6.61 0.95
C ALA A 44 38.22 -8.10 1.05
N THR A 45 37.94 -8.90 0.01
CA THR A 45 38.37 -10.29 -0.11
C THR A 45 39.67 -10.44 -0.91
N PHE A 46 39.82 -9.67 -2.00
CA PHE A 46 40.97 -9.78 -2.90
C PHE A 46 42.24 -9.09 -2.40
N VAL A 47 42.11 -7.91 -1.79
CA VAL A 47 43.25 -7.06 -1.40
C VAL A 47 43.77 -7.46 -0.02
N PRO A 48 45.03 -7.89 0.13
CA PRO A 48 45.59 -8.35 1.40
C PRO A 48 45.50 -7.32 2.54
N PHE A 49 45.76 -6.04 2.25
CA PHE A 49 45.71 -4.98 3.27
C PHE A 49 44.31 -4.83 3.89
N LEU A 50 43.28 -4.72 3.05
CA LEU A 50 41.88 -4.62 3.50
C LEU A 50 41.43 -5.90 4.20
N ALA A 51 41.82 -7.06 3.64
CA ALA A 51 41.51 -8.33 4.24
C ALA A 51 42.12 -8.44 5.65
N ASN A 52 43.38 -8.07 5.85
CA ASN A 52 44.06 -8.20 7.14
C ASN A 52 43.46 -7.29 8.22
N SER A 53 43.00 -6.09 7.86
CA SER A 53 42.30 -5.18 8.77
C SER A 53 41.00 -5.77 9.37
N LEU A 54 40.32 -6.63 8.60
CA LEU A 54 39.10 -7.34 9.01
C LEU A 54 39.37 -8.55 9.94
N GLY A 55 40.64 -8.90 10.19
CA GLY A 55 41.02 -10.03 11.05
C GLY A 55 41.16 -11.37 10.29
N LYS A 56 40.96 -12.49 10.99
CA LYS A 56 41.11 -13.87 10.45
C LYS A 56 40.37 -14.01 9.10
N PRO A 57 40.87 -14.79 8.12
CA PRO A 57 40.36 -14.82 6.73
C PRO A 57 38.91 -15.30 6.53
N GLU A 58 38.17 -15.61 7.59
CA GLU A 58 36.85 -16.22 7.53
C GLU A 58 35.73 -15.21 7.24
N GLY A 59 34.87 -15.50 6.26
CA GLY A 59 33.63 -14.76 6.05
C GLY A 59 33.75 -13.40 5.35
N LYS A 60 34.94 -12.96 4.90
CA LYS A 60 35.15 -11.62 4.30
C LYS A 60 34.28 -11.32 3.05
N HIS A 61 33.83 -12.35 2.34
CA HIS A 61 32.88 -12.23 1.23
C HIS A 61 31.50 -11.67 1.64
N VAL A 62 31.21 -11.62 2.94
CA VAL A 62 29.99 -11.02 3.50
C VAL A 62 29.95 -9.51 3.25
N VAL A 63 31.10 -8.82 3.17
CA VAL A 63 31.15 -7.37 2.85
C VAL A 63 30.50 -7.09 1.48
N ALA A 64 30.87 -7.87 0.46
CA ALA A 64 30.26 -7.80 -0.86
C ALA A 64 28.80 -8.26 -0.88
N THR A 65 28.40 -9.09 0.08
CA THR A 65 27.00 -9.53 0.21
C THR A 65 26.13 -8.42 0.81
N ILE A 66 26.65 -7.68 1.79
CA ILE A 66 25.94 -6.56 2.43
C ILE A 66 25.58 -5.51 1.38
N THR A 67 26.46 -5.18 0.43
CA THR A 67 26.18 -4.17 -0.62
C THR A 67 25.10 -4.60 -1.63
N VAL A 68 24.79 -5.90 -1.73
CA VAL A 68 23.71 -6.40 -2.59
C VAL A 68 22.34 -6.15 -1.97
N TYR A 69 22.22 -6.37 -0.67
CA TYR A 69 20.98 -6.12 0.08
C TYR A 69 20.82 -4.63 0.42
N PHE A 70 21.93 -3.98 0.72
CA PHE A 70 22.07 -2.55 0.96
C PHE A 70 22.62 -1.89 -0.30
N HIS A 71 21.78 -1.74 -1.32
CA HIS A 71 22.20 -1.27 -2.65
C HIS A 71 22.23 0.27 -2.75
N PRO A 72 23.23 0.87 -3.44
CA PRO A 72 23.44 2.32 -3.49
C PRO A 72 22.52 3.05 -4.48
N ALA A 73 21.70 2.36 -5.27
CA ALA A 73 20.76 2.98 -6.22
C ALA A 73 19.53 3.64 -5.56
N ARG A 74 19.50 3.74 -4.22
CA ARG A 74 18.39 4.35 -3.47
C ARG A 74 18.50 5.88 -3.46
N SER A 75 17.41 6.56 -3.11
CA SER A 75 17.49 7.97 -2.73
C SER A 75 18.30 8.12 -1.44
N ALA A 76 18.84 9.32 -1.19
CA ALA A 76 19.53 9.61 0.06
C ALA A 76 18.59 9.44 1.28
N GLY A 77 17.32 9.82 1.16
CA GLY A 77 16.29 9.59 2.19
C GLY A 77 16.08 8.12 2.54
N SER A 78 15.82 7.26 1.54
CA SER A 78 15.69 5.81 1.74
C SER A 78 16.98 5.18 2.29
N MET A 79 18.15 5.73 1.91
CA MET A 79 19.43 5.29 2.43
C MET A 79 19.57 5.59 3.93
N VAL A 80 19.18 6.79 4.37
CA VAL A 80 19.16 7.16 5.80
C VAL A 80 18.22 6.25 6.60
N GLU A 81 16.99 6.01 6.12
CA GLU A 81 16.06 5.08 6.75
C GLU A 81 16.68 3.69 6.90
N ALA A 82 17.31 3.20 5.84
CA ALA A 82 17.95 1.90 5.83
C ALA A 82 19.14 1.81 6.80
N ILE A 83 19.94 2.88 6.94
CA ILE A 83 21.07 2.94 7.89
C ILE A 83 20.56 2.84 9.31
N LEU A 84 19.51 3.59 9.66
CA LEU A 84 18.91 3.56 10.99
C LEU A 84 18.37 2.16 11.34
N ILE A 85 17.65 1.52 10.41
CA ILE A 85 17.17 0.14 10.57
C ILE A 85 18.34 -0.83 10.70
N ALA A 86 19.40 -0.65 9.91
CA ALA A 86 20.59 -1.50 9.97
C ALA A 86 21.30 -1.38 11.32
N ILE A 87 21.42 -0.18 11.90
CA ILE A 87 22.01 0.03 13.24
C ILE A 87 21.24 -0.78 14.29
N VAL A 88 19.91 -0.70 14.29
CA VAL A 88 19.07 -1.47 15.22
C VAL A 88 19.23 -2.97 15.00
N ALA A 89 19.22 -3.42 13.75
CA ALA A 89 19.37 -4.84 13.41
C ALA A 89 20.74 -5.40 13.82
N VAL A 90 21.82 -4.64 13.61
CA VAL A 90 23.18 -5.01 14.03
C VAL A 90 23.27 -5.04 15.55
N ALA A 91 22.80 -4.00 16.25
CA ALA A 91 22.80 -3.97 17.71
C ALA A 91 22.05 -5.18 18.30
N TYR A 92 20.90 -5.53 17.73
CA TYR A 92 20.15 -6.72 18.12
C TYR A 92 20.93 -8.02 17.90
N ALA A 93 21.54 -8.19 16.72
CA ALA A 93 22.33 -9.38 16.41
C ALA A 93 23.54 -9.55 17.35
N GLU A 94 24.22 -8.45 17.68
CA GLU A 94 25.33 -8.43 18.62
C GLU A 94 24.86 -8.80 20.04
N ILE A 95 23.75 -8.22 20.52
CA ILE A 95 23.17 -8.54 21.83
C ILE A 95 22.82 -10.02 21.93
N VAL A 96 22.11 -10.58 20.93
CA VAL A 96 21.75 -12.00 20.91
C VAL A 96 23.00 -12.89 20.90
N SER A 97 24.01 -12.53 20.10
CA SER A 97 25.25 -13.30 19.99
C SER A 97 26.05 -13.28 21.29
N LEU A 98 26.23 -12.11 21.90
CA LEU A 98 26.93 -11.95 23.18
C LEU A 98 26.22 -12.67 24.32
N LEU A 99 24.90 -12.50 24.45
CA LEU A 99 24.12 -13.16 25.50
C LEU A 99 24.14 -14.69 25.34
N SER A 100 24.13 -15.19 24.10
CA SER A 100 24.24 -16.63 23.84
C SER A 100 25.59 -17.20 24.30
N MET A 101 26.69 -16.47 24.06
CA MET A 101 28.02 -16.85 24.53
C MET A 101 28.14 -16.79 26.05
N VAL A 102 27.66 -15.70 26.67
CA VAL A 102 27.66 -15.55 28.14
C VAL A 102 26.88 -16.68 28.79
N THR A 103 25.70 -17.01 28.26
CA THR A 103 24.87 -18.12 28.77
C THR A 103 25.58 -19.45 28.60
N SER A 104 26.23 -19.67 27.45
CA SER A 104 26.99 -20.89 27.19
C SER A 104 28.14 -21.09 28.19
N VAL A 105 28.94 -20.06 28.44
CA VAL A 105 30.05 -20.11 29.41
C VAL A 105 29.55 -20.26 30.85
N PHE A 106 28.53 -19.49 31.25
CA PHE A 106 28.01 -19.54 32.61
C PHE A 106 27.37 -20.89 32.94
N VAL A 107 26.50 -21.40 32.09
CA VAL A 107 25.78 -22.65 32.34
C VAL A 107 26.66 -23.87 32.04
N GLY A 108 27.40 -23.84 30.92
CA GLY A 108 28.22 -24.96 30.48
C GLY A 108 29.53 -25.09 31.24
N SER A 109 30.30 -24.01 31.38
CA SER A 109 31.63 -24.03 31.99
C SER A 109 31.62 -23.81 33.51
N LYS A 110 30.82 -22.86 34.03
CA LYS A 110 30.79 -22.57 35.48
C LYS A 110 29.86 -23.47 36.28
N MET A 111 28.67 -23.79 35.74
CA MET A 111 27.73 -24.70 36.41
C MET A 111 27.90 -26.16 36.00
N HIS A 112 28.75 -26.46 35.02
CA HIS A 112 29.00 -27.82 34.48
C HIS A 112 27.78 -28.51 33.84
N LEU A 113 26.74 -27.76 33.44
CA LEU A 113 25.55 -28.28 32.76
C LEU A 113 25.61 -28.01 31.25
N VAL A 114 26.43 -28.77 30.53
CA VAL A 114 26.65 -28.60 29.08
C VAL A 114 25.37 -28.83 28.26
N THR A 115 24.60 -29.87 28.57
CA THR A 115 23.34 -30.15 27.83
C THR A 115 22.31 -29.04 28.03
N LEU A 116 22.19 -28.52 29.26
CA LEU A 116 21.28 -27.41 29.54
C LEU A 116 21.73 -26.12 28.83
N SER A 117 23.04 -25.87 28.78
CA SER A 117 23.64 -24.76 28.01
C SER A 117 23.21 -24.82 26.54
N HIS A 118 23.36 -25.98 25.88
CA HIS A 118 22.95 -26.14 24.48
C HIS A 118 21.43 -25.94 24.28
N ILE A 119 20.60 -26.49 25.17
CA ILE A 119 19.14 -26.34 25.09
C ILE A 119 18.75 -24.87 25.24
N LEU A 120 19.33 -24.15 26.21
CA LEU A 120 19.08 -22.72 26.40
C LEU A 120 19.52 -21.89 25.18
N VAL A 121 20.68 -22.21 24.59
CA VAL A 121 21.15 -21.53 23.37
C VAL A 121 20.19 -21.71 22.20
N VAL A 122 19.75 -22.96 21.96
CA VAL A 122 18.84 -23.28 20.85
C VAL A 122 17.44 -22.70 21.07
N VAL A 123 16.87 -22.82 22.28
CA VAL A 123 15.48 -22.39 22.54
C VAL A 123 15.37 -20.88 22.72
N VAL A 124 16.23 -20.27 23.54
CA VAL A 124 16.10 -18.86 23.91
C VAL A 124 16.72 -17.95 22.85
N PHE A 125 17.96 -18.19 22.45
CA PHE A 125 18.68 -17.26 21.55
C PHE A 125 18.40 -17.53 20.08
N ILE A 126 18.36 -18.80 19.65
CA ILE A 126 18.00 -19.12 18.27
C ILE A 126 16.48 -19.06 18.11
N GLY A 127 15.73 -19.86 18.88
CA GLY A 127 14.27 -19.91 18.79
C GLY A 127 13.59 -18.58 19.13
N GLY A 128 13.87 -18.03 20.31
CA GLY A 128 13.36 -16.73 20.72
C GLY A 128 13.90 -15.59 19.86
N GLY A 129 15.20 -15.61 19.52
CA GLY A 129 15.83 -14.55 18.73
C GLY A 129 15.28 -14.46 17.30
N PHE A 130 15.19 -15.57 16.57
CA PHE A 130 14.58 -15.60 15.23
C PHE A 130 13.06 -15.44 15.30
N GLY A 131 12.42 -15.89 16.38
CA GLY A 131 10.98 -15.71 16.54
C GLY A 131 10.59 -14.25 16.74
N PHE A 132 11.35 -13.51 17.56
CA PHE A 132 11.19 -12.06 17.69
C PHE A 132 11.42 -11.34 16.37
N MET A 133 12.45 -11.72 15.61
CA MET A 133 12.69 -11.16 14.27
C MET A 133 11.52 -11.44 13.31
N GLY A 134 10.96 -12.66 13.32
CA GLY A 134 9.76 -13.00 12.54
C GLY A 134 8.56 -12.15 12.93
N TRP A 135 8.36 -11.91 14.22
CA TRP A 135 7.31 -11.01 14.71
C TRP A 135 7.53 -9.55 14.27
N VAL A 136 8.74 -9.00 14.42
CA VAL A 136 9.07 -7.63 13.97
C VAL A 136 8.87 -7.48 12.46
N LYS A 137 9.31 -8.48 11.69
CA LYS A 137 9.13 -8.54 10.22
C LYS A 137 7.66 -8.38 9.84
N GLN A 138 6.76 -9.09 10.53
CA GLN A 138 5.33 -9.06 10.26
C GLN A 138 4.64 -7.82 10.85
N ARG A 139 5.11 -7.31 12.00
CA ARG A 139 4.53 -6.15 12.67
C ARG A 139 4.78 -4.86 11.91
N MET A 140 5.99 -4.70 11.37
CA MET A 140 6.42 -3.45 10.72
C MET A 140 6.04 -3.37 9.23
N LEU A 141 5.84 -4.51 8.55
CA LEU A 141 5.47 -4.61 7.12
C LEU A 141 6.32 -3.74 6.17
N ASN A 142 7.54 -3.36 6.58
CA ASN A 142 8.43 -2.50 5.80
C ASN A 142 9.49 -3.36 5.06
N PRO A 143 9.63 -3.24 3.72
CA PRO A 143 10.65 -3.95 2.95
C PRO A 143 12.09 -3.75 3.43
N LEU A 144 12.42 -2.61 4.07
CA LEU A 144 13.74 -2.34 4.62
C LEU A 144 14.02 -3.15 5.89
N VAL A 145 12.99 -3.41 6.70
CA VAL A 145 13.10 -4.28 7.87
C VAL A 145 13.45 -5.70 7.43
N ASN A 146 12.89 -6.19 6.31
CA ASN A 146 13.27 -7.50 5.74
C ASN A 146 14.79 -7.59 5.42
N VAL A 147 15.37 -6.50 4.93
CA VAL A 147 16.81 -6.41 4.68
C VAL A 147 17.59 -6.44 5.99
N GLY A 148 17.19 -5.62 6.97
CA GLY A 148 17.78 -5.60 8.31
C GLY A 148 17.74 -6.96 9.01
N THR A 149 16.59 -7.65 8.97
CA THR A 149 16.46 -9.00 9.55
C THR A 149 17.33 -10.03 8.84
N THR A 150 17.51 -9.90 7.53
CA THR A 150 18.42 -10.80 6.79
C THR A 150 19.87 -10.58 7.22
N LEU A 151 20.30 -9.33 7.38
CA LEU A 151 21.64 -8.99 7.88
C LEU A 151 21.86 -9.47 9.32
N ALA A 152 20.90 -9.24 10.21
CA ALA A 152 20.94 -9.73 11.58
C ALA A 152 21.00 -11.26 11.62
N SER A 153 20.25 -11.95 10.76
CA SER A 153 20.27 -13.42 10.70
C SER A 153 21.64 -13.96 10.26
N LEU A 154 22.29 -13.29 9.30
CA LEU A 154 23.62 -13.70 8.84
C LEU A 154 24.67 -13.54 9.94
N ALA A 155 24.57 -12.48 10.76
CA ALA A 155 25.44 -12.26 11.92
C ALA A 155 25.19 -13.32 13.01
N ILE A 156 23.93 -13.53 13.42
CA ILE A 156 23.57 -14.51 14.47
C ILE A 156 23.98 -15.93 14.06
N ILE A 157 23.64 -16.36 12.84
CA ILE A 157 24.01 -17.71 12.35
C ILE A 157 25.53 -17.86 12.31
N GLY A 158 26.23 -16.84 11.81
CA GLY A 158 27.68 -16.82 11.68
C GLY A 158 28.41 -16.93 13.01
N VAL A 159 27.86 -16.38 14.09
CA VAL A 159 28.47 -16.44 15.43
C VAL A 159 27.99 -17.64 16.24
N VAL A 160 26.69 -17.94 16.23
CA VAL A 160 26.09 -18.92 17.15
C VAL A 160 26.19 -20.37 16.64
N THR A 161 26.02 -20.59 15.33
CA THR A 161 25.94 -21.96 14.76
C THR A 161 27.22 -22.41 14.08
N LYS A 162 28.06 -21.47 13.64
CA LYS A 162 29.26 -21.76 12.87
C LYS A 162 30.53 -21.74 13.72
N GLU A 163 30.62 -20.86 14.72
CA GLU A 163 31.80 -20.80 15.58
C GLU A 163 31.71 -21.86 16.68
N ASN A 164 32.78 -22.67 16.80
CA ASN A 164 32.85 -23.70 17.83
C ASN A 164 32.88 -23.13 19.25
N HIS A 165 33.19 -21.84 19.42
CA HIS A 165 33.28 -21.18 20.73
C HIS A 165 31.99 -21.25 21.56
N VAL A 166 30.82 -21.10 20.92
CA VAL A 166 29.53 -21.24 21.61
C VAL A 166 29.27 -22.70 22.00
N MET A 167 29.80 -23.65 21.23
CA MET A 167 29.64 -25.09 21.46
C MET A 167 30.66 -25.67 22.44
N SER A 168 31.84 -25.05 22.52
CA SER A 168 32.91 -25.42 23.44
C SER A 168 32.82 -24.68 24.77
N ASN A 169 31.82 -23.81 24.95
CA ASN A 169 31.60 -22.96 26.12
C ASN A 169 32.79 -22.02 26.40
N VAL A 170 33.43 -21.49 25.35
CA VAL A 170 34.55 -20.55 25.44
C VAL A 170 34.12 -19.18 24.93
N PHE A 171 34.41 -18.13 25.70
CA PHE A 171 34.11 -16.76 25.31
C PHE A 171 35.19 -16.21 24.35
N SER A 172 34.80 -15.74 23.16
CA SER A 172 35.72 -15.16 22.17
C SER A 172 35.14 -13.89 21.55
N ASN A 173 35.81 -12.76 21.79
CA ASN A 173 35.43 -11.45 21.23
C ASN A 173 35.86 -11.26 19.77
N GLU A 174 36.81 -12.07 19.28
CA GLU A 174 37.41 -11.86 17.96
C GLU A 174 36.39 -11.95 16.82
N LYS A 175 35.47 -12.91 16.93
CA LYS A 175 34.47 -13.20 15.88
C LYS A 175 33.33 -12.20 15.86
N VAL A 176 32.88 -11.79 17.03
CA VAL A 176 31.91 -10.71 17.24
C VAL A 176 32.44 -9.42 16.60
N LEU A 177 33.66 -9.02 16.97
CA LEU A 177 34.29 -7.81 16.43
C LEU A 177 34.54 -7.91 14.92
N GLN A 178 34.88 -9.09 14.41
CA GLN A 178 35.05 -9.33 12.99
C GLN A 178 33.75 -9.11 12.20
N VAL A 179 32.64 -9.69 12.66
CA VAL A 179 31.31 -9.52 12.02
C VAL A 179 30.88 -8.05 12.04
N PHE A 180 31.09 -7.37 13.17
CA PHE A 180 30.83 -5.94 13.31
C PHE A 180 31.63 -5.09 12.31
N LYS A 181 32.95 -5.33 12.17
CA LYS A 181 33.81 -4.64 11.19
C LYS A 181 33.32 -4.85 9.75
N MET A 182 32.93 -6.07 9.39
CA MET A 182 32.41 -6.38 8.05
C MET A 182 31.09 -5.64 7.77
N LEU A 183 30.20 -5.56 8.75
CA LEU A 183 28.93 -4.84 8.65
C LEU A 183 29.15 -3.34 8.43
N ILE A 184 30.01 -2.71 9.24
CA ILE A 184 30.36 -1.29 9.09
C ILE A 184 30.94 -1.02 7.71
N MET A 185 31.92 -1.82 7.27
CA MET A 185 32.58 -1.63 5.97
C MET A 185 31.60 -1.77 4.81
N GLY A 186 30.68 -2.74 4.85
CA GLY A 186 29.66 -2.91 3.83
C GLY A 186 28.69 -1.72 3.75
N ILE A 187 28.17 -1.29 4.91
CA ILE A 187 27.23 -0.15 5.00
C ILE A 187 27.92 1.14 4.57
N SER A 188 29.16 1.40 5.04
CA SER A 188 29.91 2.61 4.71
C SER A 188 30.25 2.68 3.22
N THR A 189 30.65 1.55 2.61
CA THR A 189 30.95 1.48 1.18
C THR A 189 29.73 1.81 0.33
N THR A 190 28.57 1.21 0.62
CA THR A 190 27.33 1.56 -0.08
C THR A 190 26.97 3.03 0.13
N THR A 191 27.07 3.53 1.36
CA THR A 191 26.73 4.93 1.70
C THR A 191 27.61 5.91 0.95
N ALA A 192 28.92 5.66 0.91
CA ALA A 192 29.85 6.47 0.14
C ALA A 192 29.49 6.48 -1.35
N VAL A 193 29.22 5.32 -1.95
CA VAL A 193 28.83 5.26 -3.37
C VAL A 193 27.49 5.95 -3.64
N ASN A 194 26.50 5.80 -2.75
CA ASN A 194 25.20 6.44 -2.89
C ASN A 194 25.29 7.97 -2.88
N LEU A 195 26.11 8.53 -1.98
CA LEU A 195 26.23 9.98 -1.78
C LEU A 195 27.23 10.63 -2.74
N LEU A 196 28.28 9.92 -3.17
CA LEU A 196 29.34 10.46 -4.02
C LEU A 196 29.07 10.26 -5.53
N LEU A 197 28.46 9.13 -5.94
CA LEU A 197 28.16 8.88 -7.36
C LEU A 197 26.71 9.25 -7.69
N TRP A 198 26.52 10.24 -8.58
CA TRP A 198 25.23 10.74 -9.09
C TRP A 198 24.11 10.82 -8.04
N ARG A 199 24.36 11.49 -6.91
CA ARG A 199 23.42 11.56 -5.78
C ARG A 199 21.97 11.83 -6.24
N THR A 200 21.05 10.98 -5.78
CA THR A 200 19.61 11.10 -6.01
C THR A 200 18.92 11.56 -4.74
N CYS A 201 18.35 12.77 -4.75
CA CYS A 201 17.61 13.33 -3.61
C CYS A 201 16.11 13.03 -3.75
N ALA A 202 15.49 12.50 -2.70
CA ALA A 202 14.05 12.25 -2.66
C ALA A 202 13.25 13.56 -2.70
N ARG A 203 13.78 14.66 -2.15
CA ARG A 203 13.11 15.98 -2.15
C ARG A 203 12.93 16.55 -3.55
N THR A 204 13.96 16.45 -4.38
CA THR A 204 13.89 16.90 -5.78
C THR A 204 13.00 15.98 -6.60
N SER A 205 13.06 14.67 -6.34
CA SER A 205 12.16 13.68 -6.96
C SER A 205 10.69 13.91 -6.59
N LEU A 206 10.41 14.32 -5.34
CA LEU A 206 9.06 14.62 -4.87
C LEU A 206 8.44 15.80 -5.64
N ARG A 207 9.18 16.90 -5.81
CA ARG A 207 8.71 18.08 -6.56
C ARG A 207 8.49 17.77 -8.03
N GLU A 208 9.41 17.01 -8.64
CA GLU A 208 9.28 16.56 -10.03
C GLU A 208 8.07 15.62 -10.22
N THR A 209 7.81 14.74 -9.25
CA THR A 209 6.66 13.83 -9.30
C THR A 209 5.34 14.55 -9.02
N MET A 210 5.30 15.57 -8.15
CA MET A 210 4.15 16.44 -7.97
C MET A 210 3.75 17.13 -9.28
N ASN A 211 4.71 17.71 -10.03
CA ASN A 211 4.45 18.26 -11.37
C ASN A 211 3.93 17.19 -12.36
N ARG A 212 4.42 15.95 -12.28
CA ARG A 212 3.94 14.84 -13.14
C ARG A 212 2.53 14.36 -12.78
N VAL A 213 2.11 14.52 -11.53
CA VAL A 213 0.79 14.13 -11.03
C VAL A 213 -0.29 15.11 -11.48
N SER A 214 0.02 16.41 -11.59
CA SER A 214 -0.97 17.44 -11.96
C SER A 214 -1.45 17.34 -13.40
N ILE A 215 -0.54 17.06 -14.35
CA ILE A 215 -0.83 16.97 -15.80
C ILE A 215 -2.00 15.99 -16.12
N PRO A 216 -1.96 14.70 -15.73
CA PRO A 216 -3.04 13.78 -16.04
C PRO A 216 -4.37 14.15 -15.35
N LEU A 217 -4.35 14.92 -14.25
CA LEU A 217 -5.59 15.44 -13.66
C LEU A 217 -6.28 16.43 -14.61
N GLY A 218 -5.50 17.31 -15.26
CA GLY A 218 -6.00 18.23 -16.29
C GLY A 218 -6.55 17.49 -17.52
N ASP A 219 -5.83 16.47 -18.01
CA ASP A 219 -6.30 15.63 -19.13
C ASP A 219 -7.63 14.94 -18.80
N MET A 220 -7.73 14.33 -17.62
CA MET A 220 -8.95 13.66 -17.17
C MET A 220 -10.11 14.66 -17.01
N LEU A 221 -9.87 15.84 -16.43
CA LEU A 221 -10.87 16.90 -16.32
C LEU A 221 -11.41 17.29 -17.69
N TYR A 222 -10.53 17.50 -18.66
CA TYR A 222 -10.90 17.86 -20.03
C TYR A 222 -11.81 16.79 -20.67
N MET A 223 -11.44 15.52 -20.56
CA MET A 223 -12.20 14.41 -21.15
C MET A 223 -13.57 14.22 -20.46
N ILE A 224 -13.61 14.30 -19.12
CA ILE A 224 -14.85 14.15 -18.35
C ILE A 224 -15.85 15.26 -18.71
N THR A 225 -15.40 16.51 -18.67
CA THR A 225 -16.24 17.68 -18.98
C THR A 225 -16.72 17.68 -20.44
N ASN A 226 -15.87 17.25 -21.39
CA ASN A 226 -16.25 17.13 -22.79
C ASN A 226 -17.26 16.00 -23.04
N SER A 227 -17.11 14.86 -22.35
CA SER A 227 -18.08 13.76 -22.40
C SER A 227 -19.44 14.17 -21.81
N PHE A 228 -19.45 14.95 -20.74
CA PHE A 228 -20.68 15.52 -20.20
C PHE A 228 -21.37 16.42 -21.22
N LEU A 229 -20.68 17.46 -21.73
CA LEU A 229 -21.26 18.41 -22.68
C LEU A 229 -21.73 17.77 -23.99
N SER A 230 -21.03 16.74 -24.48
CA SER A 230 -21.41 16.03 -25.72
C SER A 230 -22.49 14.97 -25.52
N GLY A 231 -22.77 14.54 -24.28
CA GLY A 231 -23.65 13.40 -24.02
C GLY A 231 -23.13 12.09 -24.62
N SER A 232 -21.81 11.95 -24.81
CA SER A 232 -21.16 10.77 -25.38
C SER A 232 -20.12 10.14 -24.45
N GLU A 233 -20.12 8.80 -24.38
CA GLU A 233 -19.13 8.01 -23.64
C GLU A 233 -17.75 7.92 -24.32
N GLU A 234 -17.62 8.34 -25.57
CA GLU A 234 -16.38 8.18 -26.35
C GLU A 234 -15.16 8.78 -25.64
N GLY A 235 -15.31 9.91 -24.96
CA GLY A 235 -14.23 10.53 -24.18
C GLY A 235 -13.78 9.70 -22.97
N LEU A 236 -14.71 9.07 -22.26
CA LEU A 236 -14.46 8.29 -21.04
C LEU A 236 -13.94 6.87 -21.31
N VAL A 237 -14.28 6.31 -22.47
CA VAL A 237 -13.83 4.98 -22.93
C VAL A 237 -12.59 5.08 -23.82
N SER A 238 -12.16 6.30 -24.16
CA SER A 238 -10.98 6.51 -25.00
C SER A 238 -9.70 5.89 -24.42
N ASP A 239 -8.84 5.40 -25.31
CA ASP A 239 -7.50 4.96 -24.93
C ASP A 239 -6.69 6.07 -24.24
N GLY A 240 -6.98 7.33 -24.59
CA GLY A 240 -6.41 8.52 -23.94
C GLY A 240 -6.78 8.62 -22.46
N PHE A 241 -8.05 8.41 -22.10
CA PHE A 241 -8.49 8.41 -20.70
C PHE A 241 -7.86 7.29 -19.89
N ILE A 242 -7.81 6.09 -20.46
CA ILE A 242 -7.19 4.92 -19.82
C ILE A 242 -5.69 5.19 -19.60
N ALA A 243 -5.00 5.76 -20.59
CA ALA A 243 -3.60 6.13 -20.49
C ALA A 243 -3.35 7.22 -19.42
N ALA A 244 -4.18 8.27 -19.37
CA ALA A 244 -4.07 9.33 -18.36
C ALA A 244 -4.30 8.78 -16.94
N SER A 245 -5.32 7.94 -16.75
CA SER A 245 -5.60 7.29 -15.46
C SER A 245 -4.47 6.35 -15.01
N MET A 246 -3.89 5.56 -15.94
CA MET A 246 -2.72 4.75 -15.63
C MET A 246 -1.49 5.60 -15.29
N HIS A 247 -1.28 6.70 -16.01
CA HIS A 247 -0.18 7.64 -15.75
C HIS A 247 -0.32 8.31 -14.38
N TYR A 248 -1.52 8.76 -14.02
CA TYR A 248 -1.82 9.28 -12.69
C TYR A 248 -1.53 8.25 -11.60
N ASN A 249 -2.10 7.04 -11.69
CA ASN A 249 -1.90 5.99 -10.68
C ASN A 249 -0.43 5.66 -10.46
N LYS A 250 0.34 5.55 -11.56
CA LYS A 250 1.78 5.30 -11.50
C LYS A 250 2.53 6.46 -10.83
N SER A 251 2.20 7.69 -11.20
CA SER A 251 2.85 8.90 -10.66
C SER A 251 2.48 9.16 -9.21
N TYR A 252 1.24 8.89 -8.80
CA TYR A 252 0.76 8.99 -7.42
C TYR A 252 1.49 8.00 -6.50
N ILE A 253 1.60 6.72 -6.90
CA ILE A 253 2.35 5.71 -6.13
C ILE A 253 3.82 6.16 -5.95
N GLN A 254 4.40 6.73 -7.00
CA GLN A 254 5.77 7.25 -6.95
C GLN A 254 5.89 8.50 -6.06
N MET A 255 4.94 9.44 -6.12
CA MET A 255 4.88 10.63 -5.25
C MET A 255 4.76 10.23 -3.77
N MET A 256 3.89 9.27 -3.44
CA MET A 256 3.73 8.78 -2.07
C MET A 256 5.00 8.09 -1.54
N LYS A 257 5.72 7.38 -2.40
CA LYS A 257 7.03 6.81 -2.08
C LYS A 257 8.06 7.92 -1.85
N ASP A 258 8.17 8.88 -2.76
CA ASP A 258 9.13 9.97 -2.67
C ASP A 258 8.84 10.86 -1.45
N MET A 259 7.58 11.05 -1.07
CA MET A 259 7.17 11.75 0.15
C MET A 259 7.66 11.03 1.41
N ARG A 260 7.55 9.70 1.47
CA ARG A 260 8.09 8.90 2.60
C ARG A 260 9.61 9.04 2.69
N GLU A 261 10.29 8.94 1.57
CA GLU A 261 11.76 9.03 1.52
C GLU A 261 12.25 10.45 1.81
N ALA A 262 11.56 11.47 1.31
CA ALA A 262 11.85 12.89 1.55
C ALA A 262 11.74 13.26 3.02
N LYS A 263 10.80 12.65 3.78
CA LYS A 263 10.69 12.83 5.24
C LYS A 263 12.04 12.67 5.93
N PHE A 264 12.78 11.61 5.63
CA PHE A 264 14.08 11.35 6.26
C PHE A 264 15.14 12.38 5.85
N GLU A 265 15.14 12.87 4.61
CA GLU A 265 16.05 13.96 4.21
C GLU A 265 15.73 15.27 4.93
N HIS A 266 14.45 15.63 5.02
CA HIS A 266 14.02 16.84 5.72
C HIS A 266 14.36 16.78 7.21
N TYR A 267 14.10 15.65 7.87
CA TYR A 267 14.38 15.48 9.29
C TYR A 267 15.88 15.55 9.60
N VAL A 268 16.73 14.97 8.74
CA VAL A 268 18.20 15.08 8.89
C VAL A 268 18.67 16.52 8.72
N LEU A 269 18.08 17.27 7.78
CA LEU A 269 18.44 18.67 7.52
C LEU A 269 17.80 19.68 8.50
N GLY A 270 16.88 19.22 9.33
CA GLY A 270 16.12 20.06 10.27
C GLY A 270 14.94 20.80 9.66
N HIS A 271 14.48 20.41 8.46
CA HIS A 271 13.39 21.04 7.72
C HIS A 271 12.04 20.33 7.96
N GLU A 272 11.69 20.07 9.23
CA GLU A 272 10.43 19.36 9.60
C GLU A 272 9.19 20.13 9.12
N GLU A 273 9.17 21.46 9.30
CA GLU A 273 8.02 22.30 8.90
C GLU A 273 7.76 22.22 7.39
N ILE A 274 8.82 22.30 6.56
CA ILE A 274 8.70 22.19 5.09
C ILE A 274 8.07 20.84 4.69
N TYR A 275 8.44 19.75 5.38
CA TYR A 275 7.86 18.44 5.08
C TYR A 275 6.36 18.37 5.36
N GLU A 276 5.87 18.99 6.44
CA GLU A 276 4.42 18.99 6.74
C GLU A 276 3.63 19.79 5.71
N HIS A 277 4.19 20.88 5.16
CA HIS A 277 3.57 21.64 4.07
C HIS A 277 3.63 20.87 2.74
N GLU A 278 4.76 20.27 2.36
CA GLU A 278 4.85 19.40 1.17
C GLU A 278 3.88 18.21 1.26
N ARG A 279 3.66 17.66 2.46
CA ARG A 279 2.66 16.63 2.71
C ARG A 279 1.23 17.15 2.53
N THR A 280 0.97 18.40 2.89
CA THR A 280 -0.33 19.04 2.70
C THR A 280 -0.60 19.28 1.21
N VAL A 281 0.40 19.71 0.43
CA VAL A 281 0.32 19.80 -1.04
C VAL A 281 -0.03 18.43 -1.67
N ALA A 282 0.67 17.37 -1.25
CA ALA A 282 0.39 16.02 -1.75
C ALA A 282 -1.05 15.56 -1.42
N ARG A 283 -1.57 15.93 -0.23
CA ARG A 283 -2.96 15.65 0.15
C ARG A 283 -3.96 16.42 -0.70
N SER A 284 -3.72 17.70 -0.99
CA SER A 284 -4.61 18.45 -1.89
C SER A 284 -4.65 17.84 -3.29
N MET A 285 -3.52 17.35 -3.84
CA MET A 285 -3.53 16.63 -5.12
C MET A 285 -4.33 15.32 -5.07
N GLU A 286 -4.32 14.61 -3.94
CA GLU A 286 -5.16 13.43 -3.71
C GLU A 286 -6.64 13.82 -3.68
N THR A 287 -7.01 14.87 -2.95
CA THR A 287 -8.36 15.46 -2.92
C THR A 287 -8.86 15.81 -4.32
N LEU A 288 -8.03 16.46 -5.15
CA LEU A 288 -8.35 16.80 -6.53
C LEU A 288 -8.65 15.56 -7.39
N SER A 289 -7.81 14.53 -7.29
CA SER A 289 -8.07 13.29 -8.03
C SER A 289 -9.35 12.60 -7.60
N GLN A 290 -9.68 12.65 -6.32
CA GLN A 290 -10.89 12.04 -5.80
C GLN A 290 -12.13 12.83 -6.27
N ALA A 291 -12.06 14.16 -6.28
CA ALA A 291 -13.11 15.03 -6.83
C ALA A 291 -13.35 14.79 -8.33
N LEU A 292 -12.30 14.53 -9.12
CA LEU A 292 -12.44 14.07 -10.52
C LEU A 292 -13.16 12.72 -10.64
N GLY A 293 -12.95 11.82 -9.69
CA GLY A 293 -13.72 10.57 -9.57
C GLY A 293 -15.22 10.85 -9.43
N GLY A 294 -15.59 11.82 -8.59
CA GLY A 294 -16.97 12.31 -8.45
C GLY A 294 -17.55 12.87 -9.74
N LEU A 295 -16.80 13.73 -10.44
CA LEU A 295 -17.20 14.29 -11.73
C LEU A 295 -17.43 13.21 -12.80
N ARG A 296 -16.48 12.27 -12.93
CA ARG A 296 -16.61 11.15 -13.86
C ARG A 296 -17.86 10.33 -13.59
N ASN A 297 -18.12 10.04 -12.32
CA ASN A 297 -19.27 9.24 -11.92
C ASN A 297 -20.58 9.97 -12.25
N ALA A 298 -20.66 11.27 -12.00
CA ALA A 298 -21.81 12.09 -12.37
C ALA A 298 -22.05 12.07 -13.90
N THR A 299 -20.99 12.16 -14.70
CA THR A 299 -21.09 12.01 -16.17
C THR A 299 -21.57 10.61 -16.57
N ASN A 300 -21.06 9.53 -15.96
CA ASN A 300 -21.53 8.17 -16.26
C ASN A 300 -23.02 8.00 -15.95
N THR A 301 -23.50 8.51 -14.81
CA THR A 301 -24.93 8.41 -14.47
C THR A 301 -25.80 9.16 -15.47
N GLN A 302 -25.36 10.35 -15.90
CA GLN A 302 -26.05 11.10 -16.94
C GLN A 302 -26.06 10.35 -18.29
N LEU A 303 -24.94 9.73 -18.70
CA LEU A 303 -24.85 8.95 -19.94
C LEU A 303 -25.73 7.69 -19.91
N GLU A 304 -25.81 7.02 -18.76
CA GLU A 304 -26.68 5.86 -18.56
C GLU A 304 -28.16 6.24 -18.70
N GLN A 305 -28.56 7.36 -18.10
CA GLN A 305 -29.92 7.91 -18.22
C GLN A 305 -30.27 8.28 -19.68
N LEU A 306 -29.31 8.85 -20.43
CA LEU A 306 -29.49 9.17 -21.84
C LEU A 306 -29.60 7.92 -22.73
N ARG A 307 -28.96 6.80 -22.36
CA ARG A 307 -29.01 5.51 -23.08
C ARG A 307 -30.29 4.73 -22.83
N HIS A 308 -30.76 4.72 -21.61
CA HIS A 308 -31.92 3.94 -21.17
C HIS A 308 -32.99 4.87 -20.57
N PRO A 309 -33.69 5.69 -21.38
CA PRO A 309 -34.91 6.30 -20.90
C PRO A 309 -35.86 5.17 -20.47
N LYS A 310 -36.24 5.08 -19.18
CA LYS A 310 -37.16 4.03 -18.71
C LYS A 310 -38.40 4.08 -19.62
N GLN A 311 -38.70 2.97 -20.31
CA GLN A 311 -39.79 2.92 -21.29
C GLN A 311 -41.11 3.33 -20.62
N LEU A 312 -41.78 4.33 -21.20
CA LEU A 312 -43.18 4.61 -20.89
C LEU A 312 -44.02 3.37 -21.21
N ASP A 313 -45.03 3.11 -20.37
CA ASP A 313 -45.95 1.99 -20.46
C ASP A 313 -46.28 1.56 -21.89
N SER A 314 -46.17 0.25 -22.14
CA SER A 314 -46.42 -0.41 -23.43
C SER A 314 -47.89 -0.44 -23.87
N GLN A 315 -48.66 0.63 -23.63
CA GLN A 315 -50.08 0.71 -24.00
C GLN A 315 -50.50 1.95 -24.81
N SER A 316 -49.63 2.94 -25.07
CA SER A 316 -49.98 4.01 -26.01
C SER A 316 -49.43 3.76 -27.42
N THR A 317 -50.32 3.31 -28.30
CA THR A 317 -50.11 3.18 -29.75
C THR A 317 -49.59 4.48 -30.38
N GLY A 318 -48.42 4.39 -31.04
CA GLY A 318 -48.15 5.06 -32.32
C GLY A 318 -48.04 6.59 -32.32
N THR A 319 -47.06 7.15 -31.64
CA THR A 319 -46.34 8.38 -32.08
C THR A 319 -44.93 8.36 -31.50
N ASN A 320 -43.91 8.61 -32.32
CA ASN A 320 -42.52 8.81 -31.87
C ASN A 320 -42.46 10.10 -31.04
N THR A 321 -42.73 10.04 -29.74
CA THR A 321 -42.43 11.14 -28.83
C THR A 321 -40.90 11.29 -28.76
N PRO A 322 -40.34 12.47 -29.08
CA PRO A 322 -38.90 12.70 -28.91
C PRO A 322 -38.52 12.48 -27.45
N ASN A 323 -37.30 12.01 -27.22
CA ASN A 323 -36.78 11.67 -25.90
C ASN A 323 -36.68 12.97 -25.05
N THR A 324 -37.74 13.34 -24.34
CA THR A 324 -37.90 14.63 -23.63
C THR A 324 -36.74 14.93 -22.67
N ALA A 325 -36.21 13.89 -22.02
CA ALA A 325 -35.01 13.97 -21.17
C ALA A 325 -33.77 14.49 -21.92
N ARG A 326 -33.58 14.07 -23.18
CA ARG A 326 -32.46 14.49 -24.02
C ARG A 326 -32.59 15.95 -24.48
N GLN A 327 -33.81 16.40 -24.77
CA GLN A 327 -34.08 17.78 -25.16
C GLN A 327 -33.84 18.75 -23.99
N LEU A 328 -34.32 18.41 -22.79
CA LEU A 328 -34.07 19.18 -21.57
C LEU A 328 -32.57 19.26 -21.26
N PHE A 329 -31.84 18.15 -21.47
CA PHE A 329 -30.39 18.11 -21.32
C PHE A 329 -29.65 18.98 -22.35
N GLU A 330 -30.01 18.89 -23.63
CA GLU A 330 -29.41 19.71 -24.69
C GLU A 330 -29.64 21.21 -24.41
N GLN A 331 -30.84 21.58 -23.96
CA GLN A 331 -31.16 22.96 -23.59
C GLN A 331 -30.38 23.45 -22.36
N PHE A 332 -30.23 22.59 -21.33
CA PHE A 332 -29.37 22.90 -20.19
C PHE A 332 -27.91 23.11 -20.62
N ASN A 333 -27.39 22.23 -21.47
CA ASN A 333 -26.03 22.33 -21.97
C ASN A 333 -25.81 23.60 -22.79
N GLU A 334 -26.76 23.99 -23.64
CA GLU A 334 -26.68 25.25 -24.40
C GLU A 334 -26.56 26.47 -23.48
N SER A 335 -27.25 26.46 -22.34
CA SER A 335 -27.21 27.57 -21.37
C SER A 335 -25.88 27.66 -20.59
N ILE A 336 -25.19 26.54 -20.36
CA ILE A 336 -23.98 26.50 -19.50
C ILE A 336 -22.67 26.25 -20.27
N ALA A 337 -22.72 25.86 -21.54
CA ALA A 337 -21.54 25.42 -22.30
C ALA A 337 -20.41 26.45 -22.32
N MET A 338 -20.73 27.74 -22.46
CA MET A 338 -19.74 28.81 -22.54
C MET A 338 -19.00 29.02 -21.21
N SER A 339 -19.75 29.18 -20.10
CA SER A 339 -19.17 29.38 -18.77
C SER A 339 -18.39 28.15 -18.30
N MET A 340 -18.94 26.96 -18.53
CA MET A 340 -18.29 25.68 -18.23
C MET A 340 -16.98 25.50 -19.00
N THR A 341 -16.95 25.90 -20.28
CA THR A 341 -15.75 25.80 -21.13
C THR A 341 -14.65 26.74 -20.64
N THR A 342 -14.99 27.97 -20.25
CA THR A 342 -14.04 28.94 -19.69
C THR A 342 -13.42 28.45 -18.38
N VAL A 343 -14.24 28.00 -17.43
CA VAL A 343 -13.77 27.46 -16.14
C VAL A 343 -12.85 26.26 -16.38
N ARG A 344 -13.27 25.32 -17.23
CA ARG A 344 -12.46 24.15 -17.61
C ARG A 344 -11.10 24.56 -18.19
N GLN A 345 -11.06 25.54 -19.09
CA GLN A 345 -9.80 25.98 -19.70
C GLN A 345 -8.83 26.56 -18.67
N ASN A 346 -9.33 27.39 -17.74
CA ASN A 346 -8.53 27.94 -16.65
C ASN A 346 -8.00 26.83 -15.73
N LEU A 347 -8.86 25.90 -15.30
CA LEU A 347 -8.48 24.76 -14.47
C LEU A 347 -7.45 23.86 -15.15
N CYS A 348 -7.68 23.50 -16.41
CA CYS A 348 -6.72 22.72 -17.18
C CYS A 348 -5.38 23.47 -17.28
N ARG A 349 -5.38 24.77 -17.57
CA ARG A 349 -4.14 25.54 -17.68
C ARG A 349 -3.32 25.49 -16.38
N ILE A 350 -3.96 25.69 -15.23
CA ILE A 350 -3.31 25.62 -13.91
C ILE A 350 -2.73 24.21 -13.65
N LEU A 351 -3.48 23.14 -13.98
CA LEU A 351 -3.03 21.76 -13.72
C LEU A 351 -1.90 21.29 -14.67
N HIS A 352 -1.87 21.81 -15.90
CA HIS A 352 -0.82 21.50 -16.87
C HIS A 352 0.46 22.30 -16.64
N GLU A 353 0.36 23.48 -16.01
CA GLU A 353 1.52 24.30 -15.70
C GLU A 353 2.29 23.73 -14.49
N PRO A 354 3.61 23.50 -14.63
CA PRO A 354 4.42 22.97 -13.53
C PRO A 354 4.56 24.00 -12.42
N GLN A 355 3.97 23.71 -11.26
CA GLN A 355 3.98 24.62 -10.10
C GLN A 355 5.37 24.71 -9.44
N PHE A 356 6.19 23.67 -9.58
CA PHE A 356 7.60 23.71 -9.19
C PHE A 356 8.49 23.96 -10.41
N GLY A 357 9.35 24.97 -10.34
CA GLY A 357 10.31 25.33 -11.39
C GLY A 357 11.39 24.27 -11.66
N GLN A 358 12.37 24.60 -12.51
CA GLN A 358 13.44 23.67 -12.87
C GLN A 358 14.46 23.48 -11.72
N PRO A 359 15.14 22.30 -11.66
CA PRO A 359 16.25 22.11 -10.74
C PRO A 359 17.37 23.15 -10.99
N PRO A 360 18.07 23.66 -9.95
CA PRO A 360 18.18 23.10 -8.60
C PRO A 360 17.33 23.77 -7.50
N SER A 361 16.79 24.98 -7.72
CA SER A 361 16.05 25.71 -6.67
C SER A 361 14.58 25.26 -6.55
N PHE A 362 13.95 24.79 -7.64
CA PHE A 362 12.52 24.47 -7.69
C PHE A 362 11.68 25.58 -7.05
N GLU A 363 11.86 26.81 -7.54
CA GLU A 363 11.05 27.96 -7.13
C GLU A 363 9.58 27.67 -7.43
N ILE A 364 8.72 28.00 -6.46
CA ILE A 364 7.28 27.91 -6.61
C ILE A 364 6.86 29.18 -7.35
N ASN A 365 6.20 29.04 -8.49
CA ASN A 365 5.70 30.17 -9.26
C ASN A 365 4.20 30.01 -9.41
N VAL A 366 3.45 30.60 -8.49
CA VAL A 366 1.99 30.67 -8.61
C VAL A 366 1.64 31.93 -9.39
N ASP A 367 1.09 31.75 -10.59
CA ASP A 367 0.61 32.87 -11.40
C ASP A 367 -0.65 33.47 -10.76
N GLU A 368 -0.48 34.63 -10.10
CA GLU A 368 -1.56 35.38 -9.47
C GLU A 368 -2.65 35.81 -10.47
N ASP A 369 -2.31 36.03 -11.74
CA ASP A 369 -3.27 36.42 -12.75
C ASP A 369 -4.16 35.22 -13.12
N LEU A 370 -3.60 34.01 -13.21
CA LEU A 370 -4.39 32.78 -13.39
C LEU A 370 -5.33 32.52 -12.21
N ARG A 371 -4.88 32.76 -10.97
CA ARG A 371 -5.71 32.64 -9.76
C ARG A 371 -6.90 33.59 -9.81
N ARG A 372 -6.68 34.87 -10.12
CA ARG A 372 -7.77 35.87 -10.23
C ARG A 372 -8.73 35.52 -11.36
N ASN A 373 -8.23 35.12 -12.52
CA ASN A 373 -9.05 34.70 -13.65
C ASN A 373 -9.91 33.47 -13.32
N LEU A 374 -9.37 32.51 -12.55
CA LEU A 374 -10.14 31.37 -12.09
C LEU A 374 -11.27 31.79 -11.15
N MET A 375 -10.98 32.64 -10.15
CA MET A 375 -12.00 33.16 -9.23
C MET A 375 -13.16 33.85 -9.96
N ASP A 376 -12.86 34.75 -10.90
CA ASP A 376 -13.87 35.46 -11.67
C ASP A 376 -14.70 34.53 -12.59
N SER A 377 -14.02 33.55 -13.20
CA SER A 377 -14.71 32.54 -14.02
C SER A 377 -15.61 31.62 -13.18
N LEU A 378 -15.23 31.30 -11.95
CA LEU A 378 -16.04 30.50 -11.02
C LEU A 378 -17.28 31.28 -10.55
N SER A 379 -17.16 32.57 -10.24
CA SER A 379 -18.33 33.39 -9.89
C SER A 379 -19.30 33.55 -11.07
N THR A 380 -18.77 33.72 -12.28
CA THR A 380 -19.60 33.80 -13.50
C THR A 380 -20.29 32.46 -13.78
N PHE A 381 -19.59 31.34 -13.57
CA PHE A 381 -20.15 30.01 -13.71
C PHE A 381 -21.22 29.71 -12.67
N ASP A 382 -21.06 30.18 -11.43
CA ASP A 382 -22.04 29.99 -10.36
C ASP A 382 -23.38 30.66 -10.70
N THR A 383 -23.35 31.91 -11.17
CA THR A 383 -24.55 32.63 -11.63
C THR A 383 -25.20 31.90 -12.80
N ALA A 384 -24.42 31.54 -13.84
CA ALA A 384 -24.95 30.84 -15.01
C ALA A 384 -25.54 29.47 -14.67
N ARG A 385 -24.94 28.75 -13.70
CA ARG A 385 -25.43 27.46 -13.20
C ARG A 385 -26.77 27.61 -12.50
N SER A 386 -26.92 28.63 -11.63
CA SER A 386 -28.19 28.89 -10.95
C SER A 386 -29.31 29.21 -11.93
N ASP A 387 -29.06 30.09 -12.91
CA ASP A 387 -30.05 30.45 -13.93
C ASP A 387 -30.43 29.24 -14.81
N ALA A 388 -29.46 28.41 -15.18
CA ALA A 388 -29.67 27.20 -15.99
C ALA A 388 -30.49 26.14 -15.26
N LEU A 389 -30.22 25.91 -13.97
CA LEU A 389 -30.98 24.95 -13.16
C LEU A 389 -32.40 25.45 -12.91
N GLU A 390 -32.58 26.74 -12.63
CA GLU A 390 -33.91 27.34 -12.46
C GLU A 390 -34.76 27.18 -13.73
N GLY A 391 -34.19 27.50 -14.91
CA GLY A 391 -34.87 27.31 -16.19
C GLY A 391 -35.22 25.84 -16.49
N LEU A 392 -34.35 24.90 -16.09
CA LEU A 392 -34.58 23.47 -16.26
C LEU A 392 -35.77 22.99 -15.40
N TYR A 393 -35.83 23.39 -14.14
CA TYR A 393 -36.92 23.00 -13.23
C TYR A 393 -38.26 23.65 -13.59
N ASP A 394 -38.27 24.91 -14.03
CA ASP A 394 -39.47 25.59 -14.54
C ASP A 394 -40.09 24.83 -15.73
N GLN A 395 -39.27 24.24 -16.59
CA GLN A 395 -39.73 23.44 -17.71
C GLN A 395 -40.27 22.07 -17.27
N ILE A 396 -39.61 21.42 -16.32
CA ILE A 396 -40.09 20.17 -15.73
C ILE A 396 -41.47 20.38 -15.08
N GLU A 397 -41.68 21.51 -14.40
CA GLU A 397 -42.99 21.87 -13.82
C GLU A 397 -44.06 22.14 -14.90
N LYS A 398 -43.70 22.80 -16.01
CA LYS A 398 -44.61 23.00 -17.15
C LYS A 398 -44.95 21.68 -17.87
N MET A 399 -44.05 20.71 -17.85
CA MET A 399 -44.27 19.35 -18.36
C MET A 399 -44.96 18.43 -17.34
N ALA A 400 -45.33 18.92 -16.15
CA ALA A 400 -45.89 18.12 -15.04
C ALA A 400 -47.31 17.57 -15.25
N SER A 401 -47.89 17.69 -16.45
CA SER A 401 -49.15 17.02 -16.80
C SER A 401 -49.00 15.53 -17.16
N PHE A 402 -47.78 14.97 -17.13
CA PHE A 402 -47.47 13.58 -17.50
C PHE A 402 -47.30 12.62 -16.29
N SER A 403 -47.24 11.31 -16.56
CA SER A 403 -47.26 10.23 -15.56
C SER A 403 -46.16 10.31 -14.48
N GLU A 404 -46.45 9.74 -13.31
CA GLU A 404 -45.58 9.74 -12.13
C GLU A 404 -44.18 9.12 -12.36
N THR A 405 -44.09 8.11 -13.24
CA THR A 405 -42.83 7.46 -13.64
C THR A 405 -41.97 8.34 -14.56
N THR A 406 -42.59 9.05 -15.50
CA THR A 406 -41.91 9.99 -16.41
C THR A 406 -41.32 11.16 -15.63
N ARG A 407 -42.06 11.63 -14.62
CA ARG A 407 -41.64 12.71 -13.72
C ARG A 407 -40.38 12.36 -12.92
N ALA A 408 -40.32 11.16 -12.34
CA ALA A 408 -39.14 10.71 -11.61
C ALA A 408 -37.88 10.68 -12.48
N ASN A 409 -38.00 10.29 -13.76
CA ASN A 409 -36.88 10.24 -14.68
C ASN A 409 -36.36 11.64 -15.06
N LEU A 410 -37.25 12.61 -15.28
CA LEU A 410 -36.86 13.99 -15.59
C LEU A 410 -36.16 14.65 -14.40
N GLU A 411 -36.66 14.39 -13.19
CA GLU A 411 -36.04 14.85 -11.95
C GLU A 411 -34.65 14.26 -11.76
N GLU A 412 -34.47 12.98 -12.12
CA GLU A 412 -33.17 12.30 -12.05
C GLU A 412 -32.12 12.94 -12.98
N VAL A 413 -32.54 13.39 -14.16
CA VAL A 413 -31.68 14.08 -15.13
C VAL A 413 -31.30 15.47 -14.64
N ALA A 414 -32.25 16.23 -14.09
CA ALA A 414 -31.97 17.53 -13.50
C ALA A 414 -31.03 17.42 -12.29
N ALA A 415 -31.26 16.41 -11.43
CA ALA A 415 -30.38 16.08 -10.31
C ALA A 415 -28.95 15.73 -10.77
N ALA A 416 -28.80 14.95 -11.85
CA ALA A 416 -27.48 14.62 -12.41
C ALA A 416 -26.76 15.86 -12.95
N CYS A 417 -27.47 16.76 -13.64
CA CYS A 417 -26.93 18.02 -14.16
C CYS A 417 -26.51 18.98 -13.03
N GLY A 418 -27.37 19.13 -12.01
CA GLY A 418 -27.06 19.93 -10.83
C GLY A 418 -25.88 19.39 -10.04
N HIS A 419 -25.80 18.07 -9.87
CA HIS A 419 -24.69 17.42 -9.18
C HIS A 419 -23.37 17.59 -9.93
N PHE A 420 -23.36 17.38 -11.25
CA PHE A 420 -22.16 17.53 -12.06
C PHE A 420 -21.62 18.97 -12.00
N THR A 421 -22.49 19.96 -12.23
CA THR A 421 -22.08 21.37 -12.24
C THR A 421 -21.64 21.88 -10.87
N PHE A 422 -22.30 21.44 -9.79
CA PHE A 422 -21.85 21.69 -8.43
C PHE A 422 -20.49 21.05 -8.14
N SER A 423 -20.28 19.80 -8.56
CA SER A 423 -19.00 19.11 -8.38
C SER A 423 -17.87 19.81 -9.16
N LEU A 424 -18.16 20.40 -10.31
CA LEU A 424 -17.17 21.14 -11.10
C LEU A 424 -16.78 22.46 -10.43
N GLN A 425 -17.75 23.15 -9.83
CA GLN A 425 -17.50 24.34 -9.01
C GLN A 425 -16.65 24.00 -7.79
N SER A 426 -17.05 22.97 -7.02
CA SER A 426 -16.31 22.50 -5.85
C SER A 426 -14.89 22.08 -6.22
N PHE A 427 -14.69 21.44 -7.38
CA PHE A 427 -13.36 21.12 -7.89
C PHE A 427 -12.53 22.38 -8.14
N GLY A 428 -13.14 23.44 -8.67
CA GLY A 428 -12.46 24.72 -8.85
C GLY A 428 -12.06 25.40 -7.54
N GLU A 429 -12.91 25.32 -6.52
CA GLU A 429 -12.60 25.77 -5.16
C GLU A 429 -11.46 24.96 -4.53
N ASP A 430 -11.43 23.64 -4.74
CA ASP A 430 -10.33 22.77 -4.29
C ASP A 430 -9.00 23.11 -5.00
N VAL A 431 -9.05 23.52 -6.27
CA VAL A 431 -7.85 24.02 -7.00
C VAL A 431 -7.37 25.34 -6.41
N LEU A 432 -8.26 26.26 -6.03
CA LEU A 432 -7.87 27.49 -5.33
C LEU A 432 -7.21 27.17 -3.98
N GLN A 433 -7.79 26.26 -3.20
CA GLN A 433 -7.19 25.81 -1.94
C GLN A 433 -5.82 25.14 -2.15
N TYR A 434 -5.64 24.39 -3.24
CA TYR A 434 -4.34 23.85 -3.62
C TYR A 434 -3.30 24.95 -3.86
N LEU A 435 -3.67 26.03 -4.53
CA LEU A 435 -2.79 27.19 -4.73
C LEU A 435 -2.46 27.90 -3.41
N ASP A 436 -3.41 28.03 -2.47
CA ASP A 436 -3.15 28.61 -1.15
C ASP A 436 -2.11 27.79 -0.36
N VAL A 437 -2.20 26.46 -0.42
CA VAL A 437 -1.24 25.56 0.25
C VAL A 437 0.16 25.66 -0.38
N LEU A 438 0.25 25.97 -1.68
CA LEU A 438 1.53 26.22 -2.34
C LEU A 438 2.17 27.54 -1.87
N ASP A 439 1.39 28.60 -1.68
CA ASP A 439 1.88 29.87 -1.13
C ASP A 439 2.37 29.70 0.31
N ASP A 440 1.63 28.95 1.13
CA ASP A 440 2.06 28.58 2.49
C ASP A 440 3.41 27.84 2.47
N LEU A 441 3.59 26.92 1.53
CA LEU A 441 4.85 26.20 1.35
C LEU A 441 5.99 27.14 0.93
N GLU A 442 5.73 28.07 -0.01
CA GLU A 442 6.70 29.07 -0.43
C GLU A 442 7.14 29.94 0.75
N TYR A 443 6.18 30.44 1.53
CA TYR A 443 6.45 31.23 2.73
C TYR A 443 7.39 30.51 3.71
N VAL A 444 7.14 29.22 3.96
CA VAL A 444 7.97 28.42 4.88
C VAL A 444 9.36 28.14 4.31
N ILE A 445 9.48 27.92 2.99
CA ILE A 445 10.78 27.77 2.32
C ILE A 445 11.60 29.07 2.46
N LEU A 446 10.97 30.23 2.30
CA LEU A 446 11.61 31.54 2.44
C LEU A 446 12.06 31.83 3.88
N ARG A 447 11.28 31.39 4.88
CA ARG A 447 11.57 31.58 6.32
C ARG A 447 12.83 30.84 6.79
N LYS A 448 13.25 29.77 6.10
CA LYS A 448 14.48 28.97 6.39
C LYS A 448 14.62 28.53 7.87
N SER A 449 13.52 28.21 8.54
CA SER A 449 13.54 27.67 9.90
C SER A 449 14.18 26.27 9.93
N ARG A 450 15.04 26.00 10.92
CA ARG A 450 15.62 24.68 11.16
C ARG A 450 15.35 24.21 12.57
N SER A 451 14.85 23.00 12.72
CA SER A 451 14.63 22.37 14.02
C SER A 451 14.94 20.87 13.98
N TRP A 452 15.55 20.37 15.06
CA TRP A 452 15.86 18.94 15.25
C TRP A 452 15.17 18.40 16.51
N ARG A 453 13.96 18.88 16.81
CA ARG A 453 13.23 18.51 18.03
C ARG A 453 12.99 17.01 18.14
N TRP A 454 12.84 16.33 17.01
CA TRP A 454 12.69 14.87 16.93
C TRP A 454 13.87 14.07 17.53
N LEU A 455 15.10 14.62 17.54
CA LEU A 455 16.25 13.99 18.20
C LEU A 455 16.20 14.11 19.73
N LEU A 456 15.52 15.14 20.25
CA LEU A 456 15.39 15.43 21.68
C LEU A 456 14.14 14.78 22.29
N TRP A 457 13.75 13.60 21.80
CA TRP A 457 12.54 12.89 22.23
C TRP A 457 12.53 12.57 23.74
N TRP A 458 13.69 12.47 24.38
CA TRP A 458 13.82 12.27 25.84
C TRP A 458 13.61 13.55 26.66
N LYS A 459 13.66 14.74 26.05
CA LYS A 459 13.55 16.05 26.72
C LYS A 459 12.21 16.73 26.46
N SER A 460 11.44 16.28 25.46
CA SER A 460 10.12 16.87 25.19
C SER A 460 9.08 16.36 26.19
N ASN A 461 8.50 17.29 26.96
CA ASN A 461 7.32 17.04 27.81
C ASN A 461 6.03 16.90 26.99
N ASN A 462 6.08 17.14 25.67
CA ASN A 462 4.90 17.11 24.82
C ASN A 462 4.68 15.69 24.28
N GLU A 463 3.53 15.07 24.60
CA GLU A 463 3.21 13.70 24.14
C GLU A 463 3.24 13.57 22.61
N GLU A 464 2.92 14.64 21.88
CA GLU A 464 2.95 14.67 20.42
C GLU A 464 4.36 14.50 19.85
N ASP A 465 5.37 15.14 20.42
CA ASP A 465 6.76 15.05 19.96
C ASP A 465 7.36 13.67 20.25
N ARG A 466 7.03 13.09 21.42
CA ARG A 466 7.45 11.74 21.78
C ARG A 466 6.83 10.70 20.84
N ASN A 467 5.56 10.89 20.49
CA ASN A 467 4.86 10.07 19.51
C ASN A 467 5.44 10.25 18.09
N LYS A 468 5.84 11.46 17.67
CA LYS A 468 6.47 11.70 16.37
C LYS A 468 7.83 10.99 16.21
N ALA A 469 8.68 11.00 17.25
CA ALA A 469 9.97 10.32 17.21
C ALA A 469 9.83 8.79 17.20
N ILE A 470 8.88 8.24 17.96
CA ILE A 470 8.55 6.80 17.95
C ILE A 470 7.95 6.40 16.58
N ARG A 471 7.13 7.27 15.98
CA ARG A 471 6.52 7.11 14.64
C ARG A 471 7.45 7.48 13.48
N LEU A 472 8.75 7.67 13.71
CA LEU A 472 9.70 7.92 12.64
C LEU A 472 9.83 6.71 11.69
N PHE A 473 9.82 5.51 12.28
CA PHE A 473 9.93 4.21 11.58
C PHE A 473 8.59 3.51 11.35
N GLU A 474 7.56 3.94 12.07
CA GLU A 474 6.21 3.43 11.87
C GLU A 474 5.68 4.07 10.58
N SER A 475 5.64 3.26 9.51
CA SER A 475 4.96 3.68 8.29
C SER A 475 3.55 4.10 8.69
N ALA A 476 3.06 5.23 8.17
CA ALA A 476 1.66 5.63 8.30
C ALA A 476 0.68 4.52 7.82
N GLU A 477 1.20 3.46 7.19
CA GLU A 477 0.55 2.20 6.80
C GLU A 477 0.22 1.26 7.98
N ALA A 478 0.99 1.26 9.08
CA ALA A 478 0.82 0.30 10.19
C ALA A 478 -0.19 0.77 11.25
N ASP A 479 -0.26 2.07 11.51
CA ASP A 479 -1.07 2.67 12.57
C ASP A 479 -2.58 2.54 12.29
N THR A 480 -3.01 2.66 11.03
CA THR A 480 -4.43 2.57 10.66
C THR A 480 -4.96 1.13 10.62
N LEU A 481 -4.13 0.15 10.27
CA LEU A 481 -4.54 -1.26 10.21
C LEU A 481 -4.68 -1.89 11.61
N MET A 482 -3.83 -1.47 12.56
CA MET A 482 -3.76 -2.08 13.90
C MET A 482 -4.68 -1.39 14.91
N ARG A 483 -4.82 -0.05 14.83
CA ARG A 483 -5.62 0.71 15.80
C ARG A 483 -7.12 0.54 15.57
N SER A 484 -7.55 0.34 14.31
CA SER A 484 -8.94 -0.03 13.98
C SER A 484 -9.30 -1.42 14.51
N ARG A 485 -8.37 -2.40 14.46
CA ARG A 485 -8.61 -3.78 14.96
C ARG A 485 -8.79 -3.85 16.49
N GLN A 486 -8.18 -2.93 17.26
CA GLN A 486 -8.30 -2.95 18.72
C GLN A 486 -9.37 -2.01 19.27
N ARG A 487 -9.63 -0.85 18.65
CA ARG A 487 -10.60 0.13 19.18
C ARG A 487 -12.05 -0.07 18.69
N SER A 488 -12.28 -0.66 17.52
CA SER A 488 -13.66 -0.94 17.06
C SER A 488 -14.27 -2.20 17.70
N VAL A 489 -13.43 -3.06 18.29
CA VAL A 489 -13.87 -4.25 19.06
C VAL A 489 -13.68 -4.08 20.58
N SER A 490 -12.86 -3.10 21.04
CA SER A 490 -12.97 -2.62 22.42
C SER A 490 -14.15 -1.66 22.52
N VAL A 491 -15.33 -2.25 22.68
CA VAL A 491 -16.53 -1.66 23.26
C VAL A 491 -16.12 -0.55 24.25
N ALA A 492 -16.46 0.70 23.92
CA ALA A 492 -16.62 1.73 24.94
C ALA A 492 -17.60 1.17 25.97
N GLU A 493 -17.27 1.28 27.25
CA GLU A 493 -17.82 0.54 28.39
C GLU A 493 -19.32 0.80 28.69
N SER A 494 -20.10 1.25 27.71
CA SER A 494 -21.52 1.53 27.85
C SER A 494 -22.29 1.17 26.57
N SER A 495 -23.01 0.05 26.67
CA SER A 495 -24.27 -0.28 25.98
C SER A 495 -24.25 -0.76 24.50
N VAL A 496 -24.98 -1.88 24.32
CA VAL A 496 -25.62 -2.44 23.11
C VAL A 496 -24.81 -3.35 22.18
N ALA A 497 -24.86 -4.65 22.51
CA ALA A 497 -25.17 -5.80 21.65
C ALA A 497 -24.53 -5.88 20.26
N VAL A 498 -23.29 -6.35 20.21
CA VAL A 498 -22.88 -7.31 19.17
C VAL A 498 -22.79 -8.67 19.87
N PRO A 499 -23.59 -9.69 19.49
CA PRO A 499 -23.42 -11.03 20.03
C PRO A 499 -22.13 -11.59 19.43
N THR A 500 -21.04 -11.56 20.21
CA THR A 500 -19.92 -12.47 19.97
C THR A 500 -20.45 -13.90 20.09
N PRO A 501 -19.90 -14.87 19.34
CA PRO A 501 -20.19 -16.28 19.61
C PRO A 501 -20.05 -16.54 21.11
N VAL A 502 -20.97 -17.31 21.68
CA VAL A 502 -21.04 -17.62 23.11
C VAL A 502 -19.75 -18.35 23.50
N ASP A 503 -18.73 -17.60 23.92
CA ASP A 503 -17.36 -18.11 24.01
C ASP A 503 -16.81 -17.94 25.44
N LEU A 504 -16.73 -19.05 26.19
CA LEU A 504 -16.06 -19.34 27.48
C LEU A 504 -16.20 -18.37 28.68
N ARG A 505 -16.58 -17.11 28.49
CA ARG A 505 -16.58 -16.07 29.53
C ARG A 505 -17.65 -16.31 30.59
N THR A 506 -18.78 -16.87 30.17
CA THR A 506 -19.87 -17.33 31.04
C THR A 506 -19.47 -18.51 31.93
N TRP A 507 -18.52 -19.35 31.51
CA TRP A 507 -18.04 -20.50 32.29
C TRP A 507 -17.16 -20.10 33.48
N TYR A 508 -16.35 -19.05 33.34
CA TYR A 508 -15.42 -18.60 34.40
C TYR A 508 -16.07 -17.76 35.52
N HIS A 509 -17.35 -17.41 35.39
CA HIS A 509 -18.13 -16.72 36.43
C HIS A 509 -18.91 -17.68 37.34
N ALA A 510 -18.65 -18.99 37.26
CA ALA A 510 -19.17 -19.93 38.25
C ALA A 510 -18.60 -19.60 39.66
N PRO A 511 -19.44 -19.53 40.71
CA PRO A 511 -19.07 -18.98 42.02
C PRO A 511 -18.08 -19.83 42.85
N ASP A 512 -17.68 -21.02 42.40
CA ASP A 512 -16.95 -22.01 43.23
C ASP A 512 -15.49 -22.29 42.82
N LEU A 513 -14.81 -21.41 42.09
CA LEU A 513 -13.40 -21.60 41.69
C LEU A 513 -12.40 -20.79 42.54
N ASN A 514 -11.41 -21.48 43.11
CA ASN A 514 -10.28 -20.89 43.83
C ASN A 514 -9.64 -19.70 43.08
N MET A 515 -9.50 -18.56 43.77
CA MET A 515 -9.09 -17.27 43.19
C MET A 515 -7.70 -17.30 42.51
N ILE A 516 -6.79 -18.14 43.01
CA ILE A 516 -5.43 -18.33 42.44
C ILE A 516 -5.49 -19.12 41.13
N ILE A 517 -6.32 -20.16 41.06
CA ILE A 517 -6.53 -20.98 39.87
C ILE A 517 -7.22 -20.13 38.80
N ALA A 518 -8.24 -19.35 39.17
CA ALA A 518 -8.89 -18.39 38.28
C ALA A 518 -7.92 -17.31 37.77
N TRP A 519 -7.04 -16.76 38.62
CA TRP A 519 -6.00 -15.81 38.19
C TRP A 519 -5.00 -16.46 37.21
N PHE A 520 -4.55 -17.67 37.49
CA PHE A 520 -3.64 -18.42 36.63
C PHE A 520 -4.27 -18.73 35.27
N TRP A 521 -5.48 -19.27 35.24
CA TRP A 521 -6.23 -19.54 34.00
C TRP A 521 -6.61 -18.26 33.26
N ARG A 522 -6.91 -17.16 33.96
CA ARG A 522 -7.16 -15.85 33.33
C ARG A 522 -5.91 -15.33 32.64
N ASN A 523 -4.75 -15.42 33.29
CA ASN A 523 -3.48 -15.00 32.70
C ASN A 523 -3.05 -15.92 31.55
N ILE A 524 -3.23 -17.23 31.69
CA ILE A 524 -2.99 -18.20 30.63
C ILE A 524 -3.93 -17.96 29.46
N SER A 525 -5.22 -17.79 29.68
CA SER A 525 -6.20 -17.49 28.63
C SER A 525 -5.88 -16.15 27.96
N ALA A 526 -5.50 -15.12 28.72
CA ALA A 526 -5.05 -13.85 28.16
C ALA A 526 -3.77 -14.00 27.34
N LEU A 527 -2.84 -14.85 27.77
CA LEU A 527 -1.61 -15.15 27.05
C LEU A 527 -1.88 -15.97 25.78
N PHE A 528 -2.73 -16.99 25.82
CA PHE A 528 -3.20 -17.74 24.65
C PHE A 528 -3.95 -16.84 23.67
N LYS A 529 -4.81 -15.92 24.14
CA LYS A 529 -5.47 -14.92 23.29
C LYS A 529 -4.47 -13.95 22.64
N LYS A 530 -3.41 -13.57 23.35
CA LYS A 530 -2.31 -12.79 22.75
C LYS A 530 -1.55 -13.63 21.72
N MET A 531 -1.22 -14.89 22.03
CA MET A 531 -0.56 -15.82 21.11
C MET A 531 -1.43 -16.22 19.92
N ALA A 532 -2.75 -16.08 20.01
CA ALA A 532 -3.68 -16.35 18.92
C ALA A 532 -3.60 -15.28 17.80
N ARG A 533 -2.89 -14.17 18.00
CA ARG A 533 -2.69 -13.20 16.93
C ARG A 533 -1.71 -13.75 15.90
N ASP A 534 -2.10 -13.69 14.63
CA ASP A 534 -1.33 -14.21 13.50
C ASP A 534 0.12 -13.67 13.44
N ASP A 535 0.36 -12.43 13.86
CA ASP A 535 1.70 -11.82 13.88
C ASP A 535 2.63 -12.53 14.89
N ILE A 536 2.10 -12.87 16.07
CA ILE A 536 2.82 -13.61 17.12
C ILE A 536 2.96 -15.09 16.75
N GLN A 537 1.92 -15.72 16.19
CA GLN A 537 2.00 -17.10 15.70
C GLN A 537 3.08 -17.25 14.63
N PHE A 538 3.15 -16.29 13.70
CA PHE A 538 4.18 -16.28 12.68
C PHE A 538 5.59 -16.15 13.27
N GLY A 539 5.79 -15.24 14.23
CA GLY A 539 7.05 -15.13 14.95
C GLY A 539 7.43 -16.45 15.64
N LEU A 540 6.52 -17.03 16.43
CA LEU A 540 6.75 -18.28 17.13
C LEU A 540 7.07 -19.44 16.17
N LYS A 541 6.35 -19.52 15.05
CA LYS A 541 6.58 -20.50 13.98
C LYS A 541 7.98 -20.41 13.38
N VAL A 542 8.44 -19.19 13.07
CA VAL A 542 9.81 -18.96 12.58
C VAL A 542 10.83 -19.39 13.63
N GLY A 543 10.59 -19.06 14.90
CA GLY A 543 11.43 -19.46 16.03
C GLY A 543 11.54 -20.97 16.20
N ILE A 544 10.41 -21.68 16.23
CA ILE A 544 10.38 -23.15 16.36
C ILE A 544 11.11 -23.80 15.18
N GLY A 545 10.85 -23.37 13.94
CA GLY A 545 11.52 -23.92 12.77
C GLY A 545 13.03 -23.67 12.75
N ALA A 546 13.48 -22.50 13.24
CA ALA A 546 14.89 -22.19 13.39
C ALA A 546 15.56 -23.03 14.49
N ALA A 547 14.91 -23.17 15.64
CA ALA A 547 15.39 -23.97 16.76
C ALA A 547 15.58 -25.44 16.36
N LEU A 548 14.57 -26.05 15.74
CA LEU A 548 14.61 -27.44 15.27
C LEU A 548 15.73 -27.69 14.26
N TRP A 549 15.94 -26.78 13.30
CA TRP A 549 17.03 -26.91 12.34
C TRP A 549 18.39 -26.73 13.01
N SER A 550 18.53 -25.71 13.86
CA SER A 550 19.80 -25.40 14.53
C SER A 550 20.23 -26.46 15.54
N MET A 551 19.28 -27.21 16.12
CA MET A 551 19.57 -28.30 17.06
C MET A 551 20.56 -29.31 16.47
N LEU A 552 20.53 -29.53 15.15
CA LEU A 552 21.44 -30.42 14.43
C LEU A 552 22.91 -30.02 14.56
N ALA A 553 23.21 -28.73 14.77
CA ALA A 553 24.57 -28.25 15.00
C ALA A 553 25.05 -28.59 16.42
N PHE A 554 24.14 -28.55 17.42
CA PHE A 554 24.49 -28.71 18.84
C PHE A 554 24.59 -30.17 19.27
N LEU A 555 23.89 -31.07 18.60
CA LEU A 555 23.96 -32.52 18.82
C LEU A 555 25.26 -33.12 18.29
N GLU A 556 26.01 -33.82 19.15
CA GLU A 556 27.30 -34.44 18.80
C GLU A 556 27.21 -35.38 17.60
N LYS A 557 26.16 -36.22 17.52
CA LYS A 557 25.98 -37.19 16.42
C LYS A 557 25.72 -36.55 15.04
N THR A 558 25.12 -35.35 15.01
CA THR A 558 24.71 -34.68 13.76
C THR A 558 25.59 -33.48 13.41
N ARG A 559 26.48 -33.06 14.32
CA ARG A 559 27.36 -31.90 14.15
C ARG A 559 28.28 -32.01 12.94
N ASP A 560 28.88 -33.18 12.76
CA ASP A 560 29.78 -33.41 11.62
C ASP A 560 29.01 -33.36 10.30
N LEU A 561 27.79 -33.90 10.27
CA LEU A 561 26.90 -33.79 9.12
C LEU A 561 26.52 -32.33 8.83
N TYR A 562 26.15 -31.56 9.86
CA TYR A 562 25.81 -30.15 9.73
C TYR A 562 26.99 -29.33 9.17
N THR A 563 28.20 -29.58 9.67
CA THR A 563 29.41 -28.86 9.24
C THR A 563 29.84 -29.29 7.83
N HIS A 564 29.77 -30.58 7.52
CA HIS A 564 30.15 -31.14 6.22
C HIS A 564 29.27 -30.62 5.08
N TRP A 565 27.95 -30.56 5.31
CA TRP A 565 26.96 -30.07 4.34
C TRP A 565 26.69 -28.57 4.43
N ARG A 566 27.39 -27.84 5.31
CA ARG A 566 27.21 -26.38 5.48
C ARG A 566 25.77 -25.99 5.84
N GLY A 567 25.23 -26.63 6.87
CA GLY A 567 23.86 -26.48 7.34
C GLY A 567 23.45 -25.05 7.69
N GLU A 568 24.39 -24.13 7.90
CA GLU A 568 24.10 -22.71 8.12
C GLU A 568 23.43 -22.03 6.92
N TRP A 569 23.74 -22.46 5.70
CA TRP A 569 23.12 -21.93 4.49
C TRP A 569 21.70 -22.47 4.29
N GLY A 570 21.43 -23.66 4.82
CA GLY A 570 20.07 -24.20 4.94
C GLY A 570 19.25 -23.39 5.94
N LEU A 571 19.80 -23.10 7.12
CA LEU A 571 19.14 -22.26 8.15
C LEU A 571 18.83 -20.86 7.63
N LEU A 572 19.80 -20.21 6.97
CA LEU A 572 19.60 -18.90 6.35
C LEU A 572 18.51 -18.96 5.25
N SER A 573 18.50 -20.01 4.44
CA SER A 573 17.50 -20.17 3.38
C SER A 573 16.11 -20.41 3.95
N PHE A 574 15.99 -21.17 5.05
CA PHE A 574 14.76 -21.32 5.82
C PHE A 574 14.22 -19.96 6.28
N ILE A 575 15.03 -19.13 6.93
CA ILE A 575 14.61 -17.81 7.45
C ILE A 575 14.17 -16.87 6.31
N ILE A 576 14.85 -16.91 5.17
CA ILE A 576 14.49 -16.10 3.99
C ILE A 576 13.16 -16.56 3.38
N VAL A 577 12.96 -17.87 3.25
CA VAL A 577 11.77 -18.46 2.60
C VAL A 577 10.54 -18.42 3.51
N CYS A 578 10.74 -18.48 4.83
CA CYS A 578 9.65 -18.41 5.79
C CYS A 578 8.98 -17.02 5.73
N SER A 579 7.76 -17.01 5.22
CA SER A 579 6.93 -15.84 4.99
C SER A 579 5.60 -16.01 5.70
N PHE A 580 4.91 -14.89 5.93
CA PHE A 580 3.66 -14.89 6.70
C PHE A 580 2.61 -15.83 6.12
N THR A 581 2.42 -15.81 4.81
CA THR A 581 1.49 -16.71 4.11
C THR A 581 2.20 -17.82 3.34
N VAL A 582 1.52 -18.95 3.17
CA VAL A 582 2.03 -20.08 2.38
C VAL A 582 2.28 -19.69 0.93
N GLY A 583 1.40 -18.92 0.30
CA GLY A 583 1.58 -18.41 -1.07
C GLY A 583 2.84 -17.53 -1.21
N ALA A 584 3.03 -16.55 -0.32
CA ALA A 584 4.24 -15.74 -0.31
C ALA A 584 5.50 -16.61 -0.13
N SER A 585 5.44 -17.62 0.73
CA SER A 585 6.55 -18.56 0.92
C SER A 585 6.86 -19.37 -0.36
N ASN A 586 5.83 -19.81 -1.11
CA ASN A 586 6.02 -20.53 -2.37
C ASN A 586 6.75 -19.66 -3.41
N THR A 587 6.33 -18.41 -3.62
CA THR A 587 7.00 -17.52 -4.61
C THR A 587 8.45 -17.23 -4.24
N VAL A 588 8.72 -16.94 -2.96
CA VAL A 588 10.07 -16.71 -2.46
C VAL A 588 10.90 -17.97 -2.56
N SER A 589 10.34 -19.16 -2.29
CA SER A 589 11.04 -20.43 -2.42
C SER A 589 11.48 -20.73 -3.85
N LEU A 590 10.61 -20.46 -4.84
CA LEU A 590 10.92 -20.64 -6.25
C LEU A 590 12.00 -19.65 -6.70
N ALA A 591 11.87 -18.37 -6.33
CA ALA A 591 12.89 -17.36 -6.58
C ALA A 591 14.24 -17.74 -5.93
N ARG A 592 14.21 -18.34 -4.73
CA ARG A 592 15.39 -18.82 -4.02
C ARG A 592 16.08 -19.98 -4.73
N PHE A 593 15.30 -20.97 -5.18
CA PHE A 593 15.80 -22.13 -5.90
C PHE A 593 16.48 -21.72 -7.22
N ILE A 594 15.76 -21.02 -8.09
CA ILE A 594 16.28 -20.62 -9.41
C ILE A 594 17.46 -19.66 -9.26
N GLY A 595 17.38 -18.69 -8.34
CA GLY A 595 18.48 -17.74 -8.10
C GLY A 595 19.76 -18.44 -7.66
N THR A 596 19.65 -19.46 -6.80
CA THR A 596 20.81 -20.24 -6.33
C THR A 596 21.46 -21.03 -7.45
N LEU A 597 20.66 -21.67 -8.31
CA LEU A 597 21.15 -22.39 -9.49
C LEU A 597 21.89 -21.44 -10.44
N PHE A 598 21.30 -20.27 -10.73
CA PHE A 598 21.89 -19.28 -11.63
C PHE A 598 23.23 -18.74 -11.10
N GLY A 599 23.30 -18.42 -9.80
CA GLY A 599 24.55 -17.97 -9.17
C GLY A 599 25.61 -19.06 -9.05
N ALA A 600 25.21 -20.32 -8.86
CA ALA A 600 26.11 -21.46 -8.90
C ALA A 600 26.71 -21.66 -10.30
N SER A 601 25.90 -21.57 -11.35
CA SER A 601 26.37 -21.64 -12.74
C SER A 601 27.39 -20.55 -13.07
N PHE A 602 27.12 -19.29 -12.71
CA PHE A 602 28.10 -18.20 -12.88
C PHE A 602 29.39 -18.46 -12.10
N SER A 603 29.28 -19.04 -10.90
CA SER A 603 30.46 -19.37 -10.10
C SER A 603 31.35 -20.40 -10.80
N VAL A 604 30.76 -21.47 -11.33
CA VAL A 604 31.50 -22.52 -12.05
C VAL A 604 32.13 -21.97 -13.33
N ILE A 605 31.39 -21.18 -14.12
CA ILE A 605 31.90 -20.58 -15.36
C ILE A 605 33.06 -19.62 -15.06
N ASN A 606 32.86 -18.66 -14.15
CA ASN A 606 33.89 -17.67 -13.83
C ASN A 606 35.12 -18.32 -13.20
N TRP A 607 34.96 -19.37 -12.40
CA TRP A 607 36.08 -20.12 -11.83
C TRP A 607 36.90 -20.86 -12.89
N LYS A 608 36.23 -21.54 -13.84
CA LYS A 608 36.91 -22.22 -14.95
C LYS A 608 37.67 -21.26 -15.86
N ILE A 609 37.14 -20.05 -16.08
CA ILE A 609 37.83 -19.02 -16.89
C ILE A 609 39.02 -18.44 -16.12
N SER A 610 38.82 -18.06 -14.86
CA SER A 610 39.83 -17.35 -14.07
C SER A 610 40.95 -18.23 -13.52
N HIS A 611 40.76 -19.56 -13.42
CA HIS A 611 41.67 -20.48 -12.75
C HIS A 611 42.06 -20.01 -11.32
N GLY A 612 41.20 -19.20 -10.68
CA GLY A 612 41.46 -18.61 -9.36
C GLY A 612 42.29 -17.34 -9.34
N TYR A 613 42.71 -16.80 -10.49
CA TYR A 613 43.46 -15.54 -10.53
C TYR A 613 42.56 -14.34 -10.20
N ALA A 614 42.92 -13.59 -9.15
CA ALA A 614 42.17 -12.42 -8.68
C ALA A 614 41.97 -11.34 -9.76
N LEU A 615 43.00 -11.08 -10.57
CA LEU A 615 42.96 -10.06 -11.63
C LEU A 615 41.91 -10.35 -12.70
N VAL A 616 41.60 -11.63 -12.94
CA VAL A 616 40.56 -12.07 -13.88
C VAL A 616 39.20 -12.18 -13.17
N LEU A 617 39.19 -12.54 -11.88
CA LEU A 617 37.96 -12.71 -11.11
C LEU A 617 37.24 -11.38 -10.80
N ILE A 618 37.98 -10.28 -10.65
CA ILE A 618 37.41 -8.93 -10.42
C ILE A 618 36.53 -8.47 -11.61
N PRO A 619 37.01 -8.41 -12.86
CA PRO A 619 36.18 -8.00 -14.00
C PRO A 619 35.04 -8.99 -14.31
N LEU A 620 35.26 -10.30 -14.12
CA LEU A 620 34.18 -11.29 -14.24
C LEU A 620 33.11 -11.11 -13.15
N GLY A 621 33.53 -10.81 -11.91
CA GLY A 621 32.63 -10.49 -10.81
C GLY A 621 31.86 -9.18 -11.06
N TRP A 622 32.50 -8.17 -11.65
CA TRP A 622 31.83 -6.95 -12.12
C TRP A 622 30.73 -7.29 -13.12
N LEU A 623 31.03 -8.10 -14.15
CA LEU A 623 30.06 -8.50 -15.17
C LEU A 623 28.87 -9.27 -14.57
N THR A 624 29.14 -10.26 -13.69
CA THR A 624 28.08 -11.00 -13.00
C THR A 624 27.23 -10.08 -12.13
N SER A 625 27.83 -9.12 -11.43
CA SER A 625 27.07 -8.16 -10.62
C SER A 625 26.25 -7.20 -11.48
N PHE A 626 26.77 -6.77 -12.63
CA PHE A 626 26.04 -5.92 -13.58
C PHE A 626 24.76 -6.61 -14.10
N ILE A 627 24.87 -7.87 -14.54
CA ILE A 627 23.72 -8.66 -15.00
C ILE A 627 22.67 -8.80 -13.88
N ASN A 628 23.12 -9.09 -12.66
CA ASN A 628 22.21 -9.25 -11.53
C ASN A 628 21.55 -7.93 -11.10
N PHE A 629 22.27 -6.81 -11.08
CA PHE A 629 21.68 -5.51 -10.76
C PHE A 629 20.76 -4.98 -11.88
N TYR A 630 21.03 -5.34 -13.13
CA TYR A 630 20.11 -5.11 -14.24
C TYR A 630 18.77 -5.83 -14.00
N LEU A 631 18.78 -7.09 -13.56
CA LEU A 631 17.57 -7.82 -13.16
C LEU A 631 16.86 -7.20 -11.95
N VAL A 632 17.62 -6.68 -10.97
CA VAL A 632 17.07 -6.04 -9.76
C VAL A 632 16.38 -4.72 -10.08
N ILE A 633 17.00 -3.85 -10.88
CA ILE A 633 16.55 -2.46 -11.10
C ILE A 633 15.66 -2.34 -12.33
N GLN A 634 16.08 -2.87 -13.48
CA GLN A 634 15.36 -2.67 -14.75
C GLN A 634 14.11 -3.56 -14.85
N TYR A 635 14.21 -4.83 -14.44
CA TYR A 635 13.09 -5.79 -14.49
C TYR A 635 12.29 -5.90 -13.19
N GLY A 636 12.68 -5.17 -12.14
CA GLY A 636 12.00 -5.21 -10.83
C GLY A 636 12.07 -6.56 -10.11
N LYS A 637 12.88 -7.52 -10.58
CA LYS A 637 13.01 -8.86 -9.98
C LYS A 637 14.06 -8.86 -8.87
N ALA A 638 13.85 -8.01 -7.86
CA ALA A 638 14.83 -7.75 -6.80
C ALA A 638 15.23 -9.00 -6.00
N SER A 639 14.27 -9.88 -5.66
CA SER A 639 14.56 -11.10 -4.90
C SER A 639 15.48 -12.05 -5.68
N PHE A 640 15.18 -12.29 -6.95
CA PHE A 640 15.95 -13.20 -7.82
C PHE A 640 17.41 -12.76 -7.99
N GLY A 641 17.64 -11.49 -8.38
CA GLY A 641 18.99 -10.99 -8.61
C GLY A 641 19.84 -10.93 -7.34
N ARG A 642 19.26 -10.54 -6.18
CA ARG A 642 19.97 -10.54 -4.89
C ARG A 642 20.40 -11.95 -4.46
N ILE A 643 19.51 -12.92 -4.63
CA ILE A 643 19.79 -14.31 -4.28
C ILE A 643 20.85 -14.91 -5.20
N SER A 644 20.78 -14.63 -6.50
CA SER A 644 21.79 -15.12 -7.44
C SER A 644 23.17 -14.54 -7.17
N LEU A 645 23.26 -13.25 -6.84
CA LEU A 645 24.54 -12.63 -6.49
C LEU A 645 25.06 -13.12 -5.12
N LEU A 646 24.19 -13.35 -4.13
CA LEU A 646 24.58 -14.06 -2.90
C LEU A 646 25.10 -15.47 -3.21
N ALA A 647 24.46 -16.19 -4.14
CA ALA A 647 24.89 -17.49 -4.62
C ALA A 647 26.27 -17.43 -5.31
N TYR A 648 26.55 -16.37 -6.04
CA TYR A 648 27.86 -16.15 -6.60
C TYR A 648 28.94 -15.86 -5.54
N ASN A 649 28.70 -14.90 -4.64
CA ASN A 649 29.66 -14.43 -3.64
C ASN A 649 30.19 -15.55 -2.76
N VAL A 650 29.25 -16.29 -2.16
CA VAL A 650 29.57 -17.31 -1.16
C VAL A 650 30.21 -18.56 -1.80
N SER A 651 30.07 -18.78 -3.11
CA SER A 651 30.74 -19.89 -3.80
C SER A 651 32.11 -19.44 -4.30
N THR A 652 32.15 -18.38 -5.11
CA THR A 652 33.35 -17.93 -5.83
C THR A 652 34.37 -17.24 -4.92
N LEU A 653 33.95 -16.28 -4.09
CA LEU A 653 34.87 -15.57 -3.19
C LEU A 653 35.34 -16.48 -2.05
N TYR A 654 34.53 -17.48 -1.68
CA TYR A 654 34.94 -18.51 -0.72
C TYR A 654 35.96 -19.49 -1.32
N ALA A 655 35.75 -19.96 -2.55
CA ALA A 655 36.71 -20.81 -3.25
C ALA A 655 38.06 -20.08 -3.45
N TYR A 656 38.03 -18.80 -3.82
CA TYR A 656 39.23 -17.96 -3.94
C TYR A 656 40.03 -17.92 -2.63
N ARG A 657 39.33 -17.76 -1.51
CA ARG A 657 39.97 -17.81 -0.18
C ARG A 657 40.58 -19.18 0.10
N LEU A 658 39.89 -20.27 -0.21
CA LEU A 658 40.39 -21.63 0.05
C LEU A 658 41.67 -21.90 -0.74
N GLN A 659 41.72 -21.46 -2.00
CA GLN A 659 42.92 -21.51 -2.82
C GLN A 659 44.07 -20.69 -2.23
N ARG A 660 43.80 -19.45 -1.80
CA ARG A 660 44.82 -18.60 -1.17
C ARG A 660 45.38 -19.18 0.13
N LYS A 661 44.55 -19.89 0.90
CA LYS A 661 45.00 -20.64 2.09
C LYS A 661 45.89 -21.83 1.70
N ALA A 662 45.55 -22.54 0.63
CA ALA A 662 46.34 -23.65 0.11
C ALA A 662 47.71 -23.20 -0.44
N ASP A 663 47.78 -22.00 -1.01
CA ASP A 663 49.02 -21.40 -1.54
C ASP A 663 49.99 -20.88 -0.46
N GLY A 664 49.76 -21.18 0.84
CA GLY A 664 50.69 -20.86 1.94
C GLY A 664 50.87 -19.38 2.29
N LYS A 665 50.14 -18.46 1.64
CA LYS A 665 50.33 -17.01 1.82
C LYS A 665 49.78 -16.45 3.13
N ASP A 666 49.03 -17.23 3.91
CA ASP A 666 48.38 -16.77 5.16
C ASP A 666 48.69 -17.65 6.41
N THR A 667 49.49 -18.74 6.33
CA THR A 667 49.89 -19.56 7.50
C THR A 667 51.27 -20.23 7.33
N THR A 668 52.12 -20.14 8.35
CA THR A 668 53.45 -20.80 8.50
C THR A 668 53.39 -22.31 8.79
N GLU A 669 52.30 -23.01 8.43
CA GLU A 669 52.18 -24.45 8.65
C GLU A 669 52.17 -25.19 7.31
N ASP A 670 53.21 -26.00 7.11
CA ASP A 670 53.43 -26.88 5.96
C ASP A 670 52.40 -28.03 5.94
N GLY A 671 51.21 -27.75 5.43
CA GLY A 671 50.22 -28.75 5.06
C GLY A 671 49.95 -28.70 3.56
N SER A 672 50.12 -29.82 2.85
CA SER A 672 49.73 -29.96 1.45
C SER A 672 48.21 -29.89 1.31
N PHE A 673 47.66 -28.72 1.00
CA PHE A 673 46.23 -28.55 0.75
C PHE A 673 45.91 -28.82 -0.73
N GLU A 674 44.92 -29.69 -0.99
CA GLU A 674 44.38 -29.94 -2.33
C GLU A 674 43.72 -28.68 -2.91
N GLN A 675 43.82 -28.50 -4.25
CA GLN A 675 43.17 -27.39 -4.94
C GLN A 675 41.63 -27.46 -4.75
N PRO A 676 40.95 -26.33 -4.51
CA PRO A 676 39.52 -26.35 -4.24
C PRO A 676 38.70 -26.69 -5.48
N ASP A 677 37.94 -27.78 -5.43
CA ASP A 677 36.93 -28.08 -6.46
C ASP A 677 35.69 -27.20 -6.28
N ILE A 678 35.55 -26.19 -7.14
CA ILE A 678 34.40 -25.28 -7.17
C ILE A 678 33.07 -26.02 -7.38
N MET A 679 33.09 -27.14 -8.13
CA MET A 679 31.87 -27.91 -8.42
C MET A 679 31.34 -28.54 -7.13
N GLU A 680 32.23 -29.07 -6.30
CA GLU A 680 31.87 -29.64 -5.02
C GLU A 680 31.33 -28.58 -4.04
N ILE A 681 31.99 -27.41 -3.96
CA ILE A 681 31.53 -26.28 -3.13
C ILE A 681 30.13 -25.83 -3.56
N ALA A 682 29.92 -25.65 -4.87
CA ALA A 682 28.64 -25.24 -5.43
C ALA A 682 27.55 -26.30 -5.20
N LYS A 683 27.87 -27.59 -5.39
CA LYS A 683 26.96 -28.72 -5.18
C LYS A 683 26.51 -28.83 -3.73
N ARG A 684 27.45 -28.88 -2.78
CA ARG A 684 27.14 -28.97 -1.34
C ARG A 684 26.22 -27.83 -0.89
N ARG A 685 26.48 -26.63 -1.41
CA ARG A 685 25.63 -25.46 -1.13
C ARG A 685 24.25 -25.55 -1.77
N ALA A 686 24.16 -25.94 -3.03
CA ALA A 686 22.87 -26.09 -3.71
C ALA A 686 21.97 -27.06 -2.93
N ILE A 687 22.53 -28.17 -2.44
CA ILE A 687 21.84 -29.16 -1.61
C ILE A 687 21.44 -28.59 -0.23
N ALA A 688 22.33 -27.85 0.44
CA ALA A 688 21.99 -27.21 1.71
C ALA A 688 20.84 -26.20 1.57
N VAL A 689 20.86 -25.39 0.50
CA VAL A 689 19.83 -24.40 0.22
C VAL A 689 18.49 -25.08 -0.13
N THR A 690 18.50 -26.14 -0.94
CA THR A 690 17.28 -26.89 -1.26
C THR A 690 16.69 -27.55 -0.03
N ALA A 691 17.51 -28.15 0.83
CA ALA A 691 17.06 -28.71 2.10
C ALA A 691 16.41 -27.65 3.01
N GLY A 692 17.01 -26.45 3.10
CA GLY A 692 16.44 -25.31 3.83
C GLY A 692 15.13 -24.79 3.22
N ILE A 693 15.00 -24.79 1.89
CA ILE A 693 13.74 -24.45 1.20
C ILE A 693 12.65 -25.47 1.55
N ILE A 694 12.95 -26.76 1.43
CA ILE A 694 12.00 -27.85 1.76
C ILE A 694 11.57 -27.73 3.22
N TRP A 695 12.51 -27.50 4.14
CA TRP A 695 12.22 -27.28 5.54
C TRP A 695 11.30 -26.08 5.78
N GLY A 696 11.56 -24.95 5.10
CA GLY A 696 10.70 -23.78 5.14
C GLY A 696 9.28 -24.07 4.66
N LEU A 697 9.13 -24.79 3.55
CA LEU A 697 7.82 -25.17 3.01
C LEU A 697 7.06 -26.14 3.94
N VAL A 698 7.76 -27.06 4.59
CA VAL A 698 7.21 -28.01 5.59
C VAL A 698 6.72 -27.24 6.81
N ILE A 699 7.58 -26.42 7.44
CA ILE A 699 7.21 -25.60 8.60
C ILE A 699 6.04 -24.67 8.24
N CYS A 700 6.06 -24.06 7.06
CA CYS A 700 4.98 -23.21 6.57
C CYS A 700 3.63 -23.90 6.50
N ARG A 701 3.59 -25.22 6.25
CA ARG A 701 2.37 -26.03 6.10
C ARG A 701 1.95 -26.78 7.36
N VAL A 702 2.91 -27.21 8.19
CA VAL A 702 2.65 -28.03 9.39
C VAL A 702 2.34 -27.16 10.61
N ILE A 703 3.12 -26.10 10.84
CA ILE A 703 2.98 -25.24 12.01
C ILE A 703 2.10 -24.05 11.67
N TRP A 704 0.87 -24.00 12.19
CA TRP A 704 -0.14 -22.96 11.94
C TRP A 704 -0.13 -22.48 10.47
N PRO A 705 -0.67 -23.27 9.53
CA PRO A 705 -0.73 -22.87 8.13
C PRO A 705 -1.63 -21.65 7.97
N ILE A 706 -1.04 -20.52 7.58
CA ILE A 706 -1.75 -19.28 7.26
C ILE A 706 -1.90 -19.22 5.74
N SER A 707 -3.10 -19.55 5.26
CA SER A 707 -3.45 -19.50 3.83
C SER A 707 -3.62 -18.05 3.37
N ALA A 708 -2.98 -17.69 2.26
CA ALA A 708 -3.16 -16.38 1.62
C ALA A 708 -4.59 -16.25 1.05
N ARG A 709 -5.14 -17.34 0.49
CA ARG A 709 -6.52 -17.38 -0.04
C ARG A 709 -7.55 -17.10 1.05
N ARG A 710 -7.47 -17.82 2.17
CA ARG A 710 -8.35 -17.59 3.34
C ARG A 710 -8.19 -16.17 3.87
N LYS A 711 -6.95 -15.71 4.03
CA LYS A 711 -6.67 -14.37 4.58
C LYS A 711 -7.18 -13.25 3.68
N PHE A 712 -7.09 -13.43 2.37
CA PHE A 712 -7.65 -12.50 1.39
C PHE A 712 -9.18 -12.42 1.55
N LYS A 713 -9.90 -13.55 1.61
CA LYS A 713 -11.36 -13.59 1.80
C LYS A 713 -11.79 -12.96 3.13
N GLU A 714 -11.12 -13.31 4.23
CA GLU A 714 -11.37 -12.73 5.56
C GLU A 714 -11.16 -11.20 5.56
N SER A 715 -10.11 -10.74 4.88
CA SER A 715 -9.80 -9.31 4.83
C SER A 715 -10.78 -8.56 3.93
N LEU A 716 -11.19 -9.17 2.82
CA LEU A 716 -12.21 -8.63 1.93
C LEU A 716 -13.58 -8.54 2.61
N SER A 717 -13.99 -9.56 3.37
CA SER A 717 -15.27 -9.54 4.09
C SER A 717 -15.27 -8.48 5.21
N VAL A 718 -14.16 -8.33 5.94
CA VAL A 718 -14.00 -7.27 6.94
C VAL A 718 -14.09 -5.88 6.32
N LEU A 719 -13.48 -5.67 5.15
CA LEU A 719 -13.60 -4.40 4.43
C LEU A 719 -15.07 -4.09 4.10
N HIS A 720 -15.80 -5.04 3.52
CA HIS A 720 -17.23 -4.89 3.21
C HIS A 720 -18.08 -4.60 4.46
N LEU A 721 -17.85 -5.32 5.57
CA LEU A 721 -18.55 -5.05 6.83
C LEU A 721 -18.26 -3.67 7.38
N GLN A 722 -16.99 -3.23 7.33
CA GLN A 722 -16.61 -1.89 7.77
C GLN A 722 -17.27 -0.81 6.91
N MET A 723 -17.30 -0.99 5.59
CA MET A 723 -18.01 -0.08 4.68
C MET A 723 -19.50 -0.03 5.01
N GLY A 724 -20.16 -1.17 5.19
CA GLY A 724 -21.58 -1.23 5.58
C GLY A 724 -21.88 -0.52 6.89
N LEU A 725 -21.06 -0.74 7.93
CA LEU A 725 -21.21 -0.08 9.23
C LEU A 725 -20.92 1.42 9.18
N ILE A 726 -19.96 1.86 8.37
CA ILE A 726 -19.65 3.27 8.15
C ILE A 726 -20.83 3.95 7.45
N TRP A 727 -21.39 3.34 6.41
CA TRP A 727 -22.56 3.88 5.71
C TRP A 727 -23.81 3.93 6.59
N LYS A 728 -23.99 2.94 7.47
CA LYS A 728 -25.09 2.89 8.45
C LYS A 728 -25.09 4.08 9.41
N ARG A 729 -23.95 4.75 9.65
CA ARG A 729 -23.91 5.99 10.43
C ARG A 729 -24.80 7.09 9.84
N GLY A 730 -25.05 7.03 8.52
CA GLY A 730 -25.89 7.96 7.78
C GLY A 730 -25.16 9.27 7.49
N PRO A 731 -24.62 9.46 6.27
CA PRO A 731 -23.83 10.66 5.91
C PRO A 731 -24.55 11.97 6.23
N LEU A 732 -25.81 12.08 5.79
CA LEU A 732 -26.65 13.26 6.01
C LEU A 732 -27.24 13.34 7.44
N THR A 733 -27.31 12.22 8.16
CA THR A 733 -27.76 12.20 9.56
C THR A 733 -26.68 12.76 10.49
N VAL A 734 -25.41 12.44 10.21
CA VAL A 734 -24.27 13.05 10.90
C VAL A 734 -24.18 14.55 10.58
N LEU A 735 -24.36 14.93 9.32
CA LEU A 735 -24.44 16.33 8.90
C LEU A 735 -25.52 17.09 9.69
N PHE A 736 -26.75 16.57 9.75
CA PHE A 736 -27.86 17.17 10.49
C PHE A 736 -27.57 17.34 12.00
N ARG A 737 -26.99 16.31 12.64
CA ARG A 737 -26.68 16.34 14.08
C ARG A 737 -25.50 17.26 14.43
N SER A 738 -24.57 17.42 13.50
CA SER A 738 -23.33 18.16 13.71
C SER A 738 -23.37 19.58 13.16
N GLU A 739 -24.49 20.01 12.58
CA GLU A 739 -24.64 21.30 11.88
C GLU A 739 -23.51 21.56 10.86
N GLY A 740 -23.06 20.52 10.15
CA GLY A 740 -21.98 20.65 9.15
C GLY A 740 -20.54 20.56 9.68
N SER A 741 -20.33 20.52 10.99
CA SER A 741 -18.97 20.55 11.57
C SER A 741 -18.21 19.22 11.55
N GLN A 742 -18.89 18.08 11.43
CA GLN A 742 -18.26 16.75 11.42
C GLN A 742 -18.67 15.92 10.21
N SER A 743 -17.67 15.33 9.55
CA SER A 743 -17.89 14.31 8.52
C SER A 743 -18.31 12.97 9.14
N TYR A 744 -19.14 12.21 8.43
CA TYR A 744 -19.49 10.84 8.82
C TYR A 744 -18.30 9.87 8.74
N LEU A 745 -17.29 10.19 7.91
CA LEU A 745 -15.98 9.58 7.88
C LEU A 745 -15.05 10.31 8.86
N LYS A 746 -14.55 9.62 9.88
CA LYS A 746 -13.59 10.25 10.80
C LYS A 746 -12.27 10.52 10.07
N SER A 747 -11.55 11.55 10.51
CA SER A 747 -10.26 11.91 9.91
C SER A 747 -9.32 10.69 9.81
N GLY A 748 -8.91 10.36 8.59
CA GLY A 748 -8.03 9.24 8.28
C GLY A 748 -8.71 7.87 8.10
N GLU A 749 -10.01 7.71 8.35
CA GLU A 749 -10.73 6.44 8.08
C GLU A 749 -10.74 6.11 6.59
N GLN A 750 -10.96 7.08 5.71
CA GLN A 750 -10.94 6.88 4.26
C GLN A 750 -9.59 6.40 3.75
N ALA A 751 -8.51 7.13 4.08
CA ALA A 751 -7.16 6.76 3.68
C ALA A 751 -6.77 5.38 4.25
N ALA A 752 -7.32 4.99 5.40
CA ALA A 752 -7.15 3.64 5.94
C ALA A 752 -7.83 2.57 5.07
N LEU A 753 -9.08 2.80 4.65
CA LEU A 753 -9.83 1.88 3.79
C LEU A 753 -9.19 1.72 2.41
N GLN A 754 -8.73 2.82 1.79
CA GLN A 754 -8.05 2.77 0.49
C GLN A 754 -6.72 2.00 0.58
N ARG A 755 -5.93 2.23 1.64
CA ARG A 755 -4.71 1.46 1.89
C ARG A 755 -5.01 -0.01 2.17
N TYR A 756 -6.11 -0.31 2.86
CA TYR A 756 -6.52 -1.68 3.12
C TYR A 756 -6.89 -2.40 1.81
N ALA A 757 -7.63 -1.72 0.92
CA ALA A 757 -7.92 -2.23 -0.42
C ALA A 757 -6.65 -2.44 -1.27
N ALA A 758 -5.68 -1.54 -1.22
CA ALA A 758 -4.39 -1.72 -1.90
C ALA A 758 -3.61 -2.94 -1.37
N ASN A 759 -3.62 -3.16 -0.05
CA ASN A 759 -2.99 -4.33 0.56
C ASN A 759 -3.68 -5.65 0.16
N LEU A 760 -5.00 -5.64 -0.05
CA LEU A 760 -5.73 -6.81 -0.55
C LEU A 760 -5.21 -7.28 -1.92
N ASP A 761 -4.79 -6.38 -2.80
CA ASP A 761 -4.25 -6.76 -4.11
C ASP A 761 -2.90 -7.53 -3.97
N SER A 762 -2.07 -7.14 -3.01
CA SER A 762 -0.83 -7.88 -2.69
C SER A 762 -1.10 -9.29 -2.15
N LEU A 763 -2.16 -9.42 -1.33
CA LEU A 763 -2.62 -10.72 -0.83
C LEU A 763 -3.23 -11.56 -1.95
N ARG A 764 -3.94 -10.94 -2.89
CA ARG A 764 -4.51 -11.59 -4.09
C ARG A 764 -3.41 -12.22 -4.95
N ALA A 765 -2.32 -11.48 -5.21
CA ALA A 765 -1.15 -12.00 -5.93
C ALA A 765 -0.49 -13.17 -5.19
N SER A 766 -0.40 -13.09 -3.86
CA SER A 766 0.11 -14.19 -3.03
C SER A 766 -0.82 -15.41 -3.05
N ALA A 767 -2.14 -15.21 -3.04
CA ALA A 767 -3.15 -16.26 -3.08
C ALA A 767 -3.12 -17.08 -4.39
N ALA A 768 -2.79 -16.44 -5.52
CA ALA A 768 -2.63 -17.11 -6.81
C ALA A 768 -1.48 -18.14 -6.81
N SER A 769 -0.44 -17.92 -6.00
CA SER A 769 0.72 -18.82 -5.88
C SER A 769 0.56 -19.95 -4.86
N GLU A 770 -0.62 -20.04 -4.23
CA GLU A 770 -0.96 -21.10 -3.30
C GLU A 770 -1.66 -22.25 -4.04
N PHE A 771 -1.13 -23.47 -3.88
CA PHE A 771 -1.71 -24.67 -4.48
C PHE A 771 -2.70 -25.30 -3.49
N GLU A 772 -3.95 -25.49 -3.91
CA GLU A 772 -4.99 -26.21 -3.17
C GLU A 772 -5.60 -27.29 -4.07
N LEU A 773 -6.01 -28.41 -3.46
CA LEU A 773 -6.67 -29.51 -4.16
C LEU A 773 -8.06 -29.14 -4.70
N ARG A 774 -8.68 -28.06 -4.20
CA ARG A 774 -9.99 -27.56 -4.64
C ARG A 774 -9.97 -26.87 -6.01
N GLY A 775 -8.79 -26.51 -6.52
CA GLY A 775 -8.64 -25.84 -7.82
C GLY A 775 -7.87 -24.51 -7.78
N PRO A 776 -7.68 -23.88 -8.96
CA PRO A 776 -6.98 -22.60 -9.06
C PRO A 776 -7.76 -21.46 -8.40
N PHE A 777 -7.04 -20.48 -7.85
CA PHE A 777 -7.66 -19.28 -7.28
C PHE A 777 -8.23 -18.40 -8.40
N PRO A 778 -9.51 -17.96 -8.33
CA PRO A 778 -10.12 -17.13 -9.37
C PRO A 778 -9.62 -15.67 -9.28
N MET A 779 -8.39 -15.47 -9.72
CA MET A 779 -7.62 -14.22 -9.64
C MET A 779 -8.34 -13.05 -10.33
N ASP A 780 -8.94 -13.30 -11.49
CA ASP A 780 -9.55 -12.26 -12.32
C ASP A 780 -10.90 -11.80 -11.76
N VAL A 781 -11.72 -12.74 -11.27
CA VAL A 781 -13.03 -12.44 -10.65
C VAL A 781 -12.84 -11.59 -9.40
N TYR A 782 -11.96 -12.02 -8.49
CA TYR A 782 -11.63 -11.21 -7.31
C TYR A 782 -10.94 -9.89 -7.65
N GLY A 783 -10.24 -9.82 -8.78
CA GLY A 783 -9.72 -8.55 -9.31
C GLY A 783 -10.83 -7.59 -9.72
N ARG A 784 -11.92 -8.09 -10.32
CA ARG A 784 -13.11 -7.29 -10.65
C ARG A 784 -13.88 -6.86 -9.39
N VAL A 785 -14.07 -7.78 -8.43
CA VAL A 785 -14.69 -7.46 -7.13
C VAL A 785 -13.92 -6.36 -6.40
N LEU A 786 -12.59 -6.44 -6.36
CA LEU A 786 -11.77 -5.42 -5.71
C LEU A 786 -11.85 -4.07 -6.43
N LYS A 787 -11.90 -4.05 -7.77
CA LYS A 787 -12.13 -2.82 -8.54
C LYS A 787 -13.49 -2.20 -8.24
N GLY A 788 -14.57 -3.00 -8.22
CA GLY A 788 -15.90 -2.53 -7.81
C GLY A 788 -15.91 -1.99 -6.38
N THR A 789 -15.23 -2.68 -5.46
CA THR A 789 -15.05 -2.22 -4.07
C THR A 789 -14.33 -0.87 -3.98
N MET A 790 -13.29 -0.64 -4.79
CA MET A 790 -12.61 0.65 -4.84
C MET A 790 -13.53 1.77 -5.37
N ARG A 791 -14.35 1.50 -6.39
CA ARG A 791 -15.34 2.46 -6.90
C ARG A 791 -16.41 2.79 -5.86
N ILE A 792 -16.86 1.80 -5.09
CA ILE A 792 -17.79 2.03 -3.97
C ILE A 792 -17.13 2.96 -2.94
N LEU A 793 -15.85 2.75 -2.64
CA LEU A 793 -15.10 3.60 -1.72
C LEU A 793 -14.91 5.04 -2.24
N ASP A 794 -14.78 5.22 -3.55
CA ASP A 794 -14.83 6.54 -4.19
C ASP A 794 -16.22 7.20 -3.98
N GLY A 795 -17.31 6.41 -4.06
CA GLY A 795 -18.65 6.87 -3.71
C GLY A 795 -18.78 7.33 -2.25
N PHE A 796 -18.11 6.65 -1.30
CA PHE A 796 -18.04 7.10 0.10
C PHE A 796 -17.36 8.45 0.23
N TYR A 797 -16.29 8.68 -0.54
CA TYR A 797 -15.64 9.97 -0.56
C TYR A 797 -16.53 11.07 -1.16
N ASN A 798 -17.14 10.82 -2.32
CA ASN A 798 -18.06 11.77 -2.94
C ASN A 798 -19.17 12.17 -1.97
N MET A 799 -19.71 11.19 -1.23
CA MET A 799 -20.71 11.46 -0.21
C MET A 799 -20.17 12.28 0.96
N SER A 800 -18.89 12.12 1.32
CA SER A 800 -18.26 12.91 2.37
C SER A 800 -18.03 14.35 1.95
N LEU A 801 -17.73 14.59 0.66
CA LEU A 801 -17.60 15.93 0.10
C LEU A 801 -18.96 16.65 0.12
N VAL A 802 -20.01 15.96 -0.33
CA VAL A 802 -21.39 16.46 -0.28
C VAL A 802 -21.86 16.72 1.16
N ALA A 803 -21.47 15.85 2.11
CA ALA A 803 -21.85 15.98 3.51
C ALA A 803 -20.98 16.96 4.32
N CYS A 804 -19.83 17.41 3.81
CA CYS A 804 -18.95 18.39 4.45
C CYS A 804 -18.98 19.72 3.70
N ARG A 805 -20.04 20.50 3.91
CA ARG A 805 -20.08 21.89 3.47
C ARG A 805 -19.43 22.79 4.54
N LYS A 806 -18.56 23.72 4.14
CA LYS A 806 -18.05 24.80 5.02
C LYS A 806 -19.18 25.82 5.23
N GLY A 807 -20.14 25.53 6.13
CA GLY A 807 -21.26 26.42 6.42
C GLY A 807 -22.28 25.82 7.39
N HIS A 808 -23.14 26.66 7.96
CA HIS A 808 -24.30 26.22 8.72
C HIS A 808 -25.39 25.75 7.75
N LEU A 809 -26.14 24.70 8.10
CA LEU A 809 -27.29 24.25 7.32
C LEU A 809 -28.31 25.39 7.19
N THR A 810 -28.84 25.63 6.00
CA THR A 810 -29.93 26.60 5.82
C THR A 810 -31.20 26.09 6.52
N ASP A 811 -32.11 26.99 6.88
CA ASP A 811 -33.38 26.59 7.48
C ASP A 811 -34.21 25.69 6.53
N GLY A 812 -34.08 25.92 5.21
CA GLY A 812 -34.65 25.07 4.17
C GLY A 812 -34.03 23.66 4.11
N GLU A 813 -32.69 23.55 4.11
CA GLU A 813 -31.98 22.26 4.19
C GLU A 813 -32.36 21.49 5.46
N ARG A 814 -32.50 22.19 6.60
CA ARG A 814 -32.86 21.59 7.88
C ARG A 814 -34.26 20.97 7.84
N ALA A 815 -35.26 21.71 7.36
CA ALA A 815 -36.63 21.23 7.23
C ALA A 815 -36.72 20.03 6.28
N LEU A 816 -36.01 20.08 5.16
CA LEU A 816 -35.97 19.03 4.16
C LEU A 816 -35.27 17.75 4.68
N LEU A 817 -34.18 17.90 5.44
CA LEU A 817 -33.49 16.77 6.09
C LEU A 817 -34.35 16.10 7.16
N GLU A 818 -35.13 16.87 7.91
CA GLU A 818 -36.08 16.34 8.89
C GLU A 818 -37.22 15.56 8.22
N HIS A 819 -37.80 16.14 7.16
CA HIS A 819 -38.88 15.51 6.38
C HIS A 819 -38.47 14.16 5.74
N THR A 820 -37.22 14.06 5.28
CA THR A 820 -36.69 12.85 4.61
C THR A 820 -36.00 11.86 5.54
N ALA A 821 -35.94 12.11 6.85
CA ALA A 821 -35.12 11.32 7.79
C ALA A 821 -35.47 9.83 7.81
N ARG A 822 -36.76 9.48 7.69
CA ARG A 822 -37.24 8.09 7.71
C ARG A 822 -36.77 7.30 6.49
N GLU A 823 -36.99 7.82 5.29
CA GLU A 823 -36.60 7.15 4.04
C GLU A 823 -35.07 7.03 3.93
N ARG A 824 -34.33 8.03 4.40
CA ARG A 824 -32.86 7.97 4.47
C ARG A 824 -32.37 6.85 5.41
N ALA A 825 -33.02 6.66 6.56
CA ALA A 825 -32.66 5.60 7.50
C ALA A 825 -32.89 4.20 6.89
N ILE A 826 -34.02 3.99 6.23
CA ILE A 826 -34.35 2.74 5.52
C ILE A 826 -33.30 2.46 4.43
N LEU A 827 -32.95 3.47 3.63
CA LEU A 827 -31.94 3.35 2.57
C LEU A 827 -30.56 2.96 3.14
N CYS A 828 -30.12 3.60 4.22
CA CYS A 828 -28.86 3.25 4.91
C CYS A 828 -28.87 1.82 5.45
N ASP A 829 -29.99 1.36 6.01
CA ASP A 829 -30.11 -0.01 6.52
C ASP A 829 -30.07 -1.04 5.39
N HIS A 830 -30.74 -0.80 4.25
CA HIS A 830 -30.69 -1.69 3.08
C HIS A 830 -29.27 -1.81 2.52
N ILE A 831 -28.55 -0.69 2.37
CA ILE A 831 -27.15 -0.70 1.90
C ILE A 831 -26.25 -1.47 2.89
N CYS A 832 -26.41 -1.23 4.19
CA CYS A 832 -25.66 -1.95 5.22
C CYS A 832 -25.92 -3.47 5.17
N GLN A 833 -27.18 -3.89 4.97
CA GLN A 833 -27.54 -5.30 4.86
C GLN A 833 -26.93 -5.93 3.59
N ALA A 834 -26.96 -5.24 2.45
CA ALA A 834 -26.34 -5.72 1.22
C ALA A 834 -24.83 -5.96 1.39
N PHE A 835 -24.10 -5.06 2.07
CA PHE A 835 -22.70 -5.29 2.43
C PHE A 835 -22.50 -6.49 3.35
N GLN A 836 -23.40 -6.69 4.33
CA GLN A 836 -23.35 -7.85 5.23
C GLN A 836 -23.56 -9.16 4.48
N VAL A 837 -24.47 -9.21 3.51
CA VAL A 837 -24.70 -10.38 2.65
C VAL A 837 -23.46 -10.66 1.80
N VAL A 838 -22.93 -9.66 1.09
CA VAL A 838 -21.69 -9.76 0.30
C VAL A 838 -20.52 -10.26 1.15
N ALA A 839 -20.33 -9.70 2.35
CA ALA A 839 -19.29 -10.11 3.27
C ALA A 839 -19.48 -11.56 3.76
N SER A 840 -20.72 -11.94 4.07
CA SER A 840 -21.07 -13.27 4.57
C SER A 840 -20.88 -14.34 3.50
N SER A 841 -21.36 -14.12 2.26
CA SER A 841 -21.13 -15.03 1.14
C SER A 841 -19.64 -15.21 0.85
N THR A 842 -18.85 -14.11 0.89
CA THR A 842 -17.41 -14.17 0.68
C THR A 842 -16.67 -14.95 1.79
N MET A 843 -17.08 -14.74 3.05
CA MET A 843 -16.46 -15.38 4.22
C MET A 843 -16.81 -16.87 4.34
N LEU A 844 -18.08 -17.21 4.09
CA LEU A 844 -18.63 -18.56 4.26
C LEU A 844 -18.49 -19.42 3.00
N GLU A 845 -18.11 -18.83 1.85
CA GLU A 845 -18.12 -19.50 0.54
C GLU A 845 -19.50 -20.08 0.20
N TYR A 846 -20.55 -19.42 0.68
CA TYR A 846 -21.93 -19.86 0.52
C TYR A 846 -22.56 -19.16 -0.68
N PRO A 847 -23.52 -19.79 -1.39
CA PRO A 847 -24.20 -19.15 -2.50
C PRO A 847 -24.80 -17.81 -2.07
N PHE A 848 -24.81 -16.87 -3.01
CA PHE A 848 -25.34 -15.53 -2.78
C PHE A 848 -26.85 -15.58 -2.61
N ALA A 849 -27.38 -14.95 -1.56
CA ALA A 849 -28.81 -14.88 -1.33
C ALA A 849 -29.44 -13.81 -2.23
N ASP A 850 -30.40 -14.18 -3.07
CA ASP A 850 -31.07 -13.23 -3.97
C ASP A 850 -32.06 -12.30 -3.24
N ALA A 851 -32.46 -12.67 -2.02
CA ALA A 851 -33.43 -11.96 -1.19
C ALA A 851 -32.87 -10.70 -0.48
N THR A 852 -32.00 -9.91 -1.12
CA THR A 852 -31.58 -8.62 -0.56
C THR A 852 -32.68 -7.57 -0.77
N PRO A 853 -33.00 -6.73 0.24
CA PRO A 853 -34.00 -5.68 0.06
C PRO A 853 -33.58 -4.70 -1.03
N SER A 854 -34.54 -4.32 -1.90
CA SER A 854 -34.26 -3.45 -3.04
C SER A 854 -33.80 -2.07 -2.58
N ILE A 855 -32.51 -1.77 -2.82
CA ILE A 855 -31.94 -0.44 -2.60
C ILE A 855 -32.54 0.57 -3.59
N VAL A 856 -32.84 0.12 -4.80
CA VAL A 856 -33.45 0.95 -5.85
C VAL A 856 -34.83 1.45 -5.43
N SER A 857 -35.68 0.57 -4.89
CA SER A 857 -37.02 0.97 -4.42
C SER A 857 -36.96 1.95 -3.24
N ALA A 858 -36.05 1.75 -2.28
CA ALA A 858 -35.85 2.69 -1.18
C ALA A 858 -35.35 4.07 -1.66
N ARG A 859 -34.51 4.09 -2.70
CA ARG A 859 -34.06 5.34 -3.35
C ARG A 859 -35.20 6.05 -4.08
N GLU A 860 -36.04 5.32 -4.80
CA GLU A 860 -37.21 5.88 -5.50
C GLU A 860 -38.22 6.48 -4.51
N ASN A 861 -38.46 5.82 -3.38
CA ASN A 861 -39.30 6.36 -2.29
C ASN A 861 -38.72 7.66 -1.71
N LEU A 862 -37.39 7.73 -1.52
CA LEU A 862 -36.72 8.95 -1.07
C LEU A 862 -36.93 10.11 -2.07
N LEU A 863 -36.75 9.86 -3.37
CA LEU A 863 -36.97 10.87 -4.42
C LEU A 863 -38.43 11.33 -4.46
N SER A 864 -39.38 10.40 -4.33
CA SER A 864 -40.81 10.73 -4.24
C SER A 864 -41.10 11.65 -3.05
N LYS A 865 -40.47 11.40 -1.89
CA LYS A 865 -40.65 12.21 -0.68
C LYS A 865 -40.03 13.61 -0.80
N ILE A 866 -38.91 13.75 -1.50
CA ILE A 866 -38.31 15.06 -1.81
C ILE A 866 -39.26 15.88 -2.70
N PHE A 867 -39.86 15.23 -3.70
CA PHE A 867 -40.82 15.88 -4.58
C PHE A 867 -42.10 16.31 -3.85
N GLU A 868 -42.64 15.46 -2.95
CA GLU A 868 -43.79 15.81 -2.13
C GLU A 868 -43.53 17.07 -1.30
N PHE A 869 -42.36 17.16 -0.66
CA PHE A 869 -41.95 18.34 0.10
C PHE A 869 -41.89 19.60 -0.77
N ARG A 870 -41.37 19.49 -2.01
CA ARG A 870 -41.28 20.59 -2.98
C ARG A 870 -42.66 21.10 -3.38
N LYS A 871 -43.63 20.19 -3.56
CA LYS A 871 -45.02 20.54 -3.88
C LYS A 871 -45.73 21.23 -2.72
N GLU A 872 -45.41 20.85 -1.48
CA GLU A 872 -45.97 21.46 -0.27
C GLU A 872 -45.41 22.86 0.02
N HIS A 873 -44.20 23.18 -0.49
CA HIS A 873 -43.51 24.46 -0.26
C HIS A 873 -43.13 25.21 -1.57
N PRO A 874 -44.09 25.57 -2.45
CA PRO A 874 -43.79 26.30 -3.67
C PRO A 874 -43.33 27.74 -3.37
N ARG A 875 -42.41 28.28 -4.19
CA ARG A 875 -42.00 29.70 -4.13
C ARG A 875 -43.26 30.58 -4.23
N ARG A 876 -43.49 31.44 -3.23
CA ARG A 876 -44.45 32.56 -3.39
C ARG A 876 -43.81 33.55 -4.37
N LEU A 877 -44.21 33.50 -5.64
CA LEU A 877 -44.08 34.63 -6.55
C LEU A 877 -44.66 35.86 -5.84
N LEU A 878 -43.89 36.96 -5.85
CA LEU A 878 -44.27 38.26 -5.33
C LEU A 878 -45.59 38.73 -5.95
N PHE A 879 -46.70 38.42 -5.29
CA PHE A 879 -47.89 39.24 -5.31
C PHE A 879 -48.12 39.69 -3.87
N GLU A 880 -47.61 40.89 -3.57
CA GLU A 880 -48.28 41.75 -2.61
C GLU A 880 -49.72 41.90 -3.09
N ASP A 881 -50.65 41.17 -2.50
CA ASP A 881 -51.87 41.83 -2.07
C ASP A 881 -52.60 41.09 -0.94
N SER A 882 -52.94 41.89 0.07
CA SER A 882 -53.95 41.67 1.12
C SER A 882 -53.73 40.55 2.17
N GLY A 883 -53.27 40.99 3.34
CA GLY A 883 -54.07 40.97 4.58
C GLY A 883 -54.50 39.62 5.18
N SER A 884 -53.95 39.36 6.38
CA SER A 884 -54.48 38.51 7.47
C SER A 884 -54.25 36.99 7.42
N SER A 885 -53.23 36.52 8.13
CA SER A 885 -53.36 35.62 9.30
C SER A 885 -51.96 35.20 9.78
N SER A 886 -51.76 35.31 11.10
CA SER A 886 -50.59 34.84 11.83
C SER A 886 -50.61 33.32 12.02
N ASP A 887 -49.42 32.74 12.14
CA ASP A 887 -49.07 31.36 12.52
C ASP A 887 -48.88 30.31 11.42
N SER A 888 -47.85 30.51 10.60
CA SER A 888 -46.81 29.49 10.39
C SER A 888 -45.52 30.20 9.99
N SER A 889 -44.40 29.89 10.67
CA SER A 889 -43.06 30.28 10.23
C SER A 889 -42.79 29.65 8.86
N HIS A 890 -43.20 30.32 7.78
CA HIS A 890 -43.02 29.83 6.42
C HIS A 890 -41.52 29.85 6.10
N ILE A 891 -40.92 28.66 6.08
CA ILE A 891 -39.51 28.44 5.76
C ILE A 891 -39.33 28.70 4.26
N LEU A 892 -38.47 29.66 3.90
CA LEU A 892 -38.06 29.92 2.53
C LEU A 892 -37.06 28.82 2.12
N VAL A 893 -37.46 27.96 1.17
CA VAL A 893 -36.61 26.90 0.62
C VAL A 893 -36.14 27.34 -0.76
N GLU A 894 -34.83 27.42 -0.94
CA GLU A 894 -34.19 27.76 -2.22
C GLU A 894 -33.81 26.49 -2.99
N GLU A 895 -33.65 26.58 -4.31
CA GLU A 895 -33.29 25.42 -5.15
C GLU A 895 -31.95 24.77 -4.73
N ARG A 896 -31.04 25.59 -4.24
CA ARG A 896 -29.75 25.14 -3.68
C ARG A 896 -29.90 24.18 -2.49
N ASP A 897 -31.02 24.23 -1.78
CA ASP A 897 -31.27 23.42 -0.58
C ASP A 897 -31.63 21.97 -0.97
N TYR A 898 -32.23 21.76 -2.15
CA TYR A 898 -32.55 20.42 -2.68
C TYR A 898 -31.33 19.69 -3.25
N ALA A 899 -30.33 20.44 -3.73
CA ALA A 899 -29.12 19.89 -4.35
C ALA A 899 -28.41 18.85 -3.45
N LEU A 900 -28.42 19.05 -2.13
CA LEU A 900 -27.82 18.14 -1.16
C LEU A 900 -28.44 16.73 -1.18
N LEU A 901 -29.77 16.65 -1.24
CA LEU A 901 -30.48 15.37 -1.24
C LEU A 901 -30.47 14.70 -2.61
N TYR A 902 -30.47 15.47 -3.69
CA TYR A 902 -30.27 14.94 -5.03
C TYR A 902 -28.88 14.34 -5.21
N ALA A 903 -27.84 15.03 -4.71
CA ALA A 903 -26.49 14.49 -4.65
C ALA A 903 -26.44 13.17 -3.86
N TYR A 904 -27.09 13.13 -2.68
CA TYR A 904 -27.20 11.91 -1.89
C TYR A 904 -27.91 10.77 -2.62
N ALA A 905 -29.05 11.05 -3.27
CA ALA A 905 -29.81 10.07 -4.03
C ALA A 905 -29.02 9.54 -5.25
N LEU A 906 -28.19 10.37 -5.87
CA LEU A 906 -27.33 9.97 -6.99
C LEU A 906 -26.19 9.07 -6.52
N VAL A 907 -25.44 9.50 -5.50
CA VAL A 907 -24.29 8.75 -4.98
C VAL A 907 -24.74 7.42 -4.36
N THR A 908 -25.88 7.39 -3.66
CA THR A 908 -26.47 6.13 -3.15
C THR A 908 -26.87 5.18 -4.28
N GLY A 909 -27.39 5.70 -5.40
CA GLY A 909 -27.66 4.92 -6.61
C GLY A 909 -26.40 4.25 -7.15
N GLN A 910 -25.33 5.04 -7.35
CA GLN A 910 -24.04 4.53 -7.84
C GLN A 910 -23.46 3.44 -6.92
N VAL A 911 -23.49 3.66 -5.60
CA VAL A 911 -23.04 2.65 -4.61
C VAL A 911 -23.88 1.38 -4.71
N ALA A 912 -25.18 1.50 -4.93
CA ALA A 912 -26.07 0.35 -5.11
C ALA A 912 -25.74 -0.46 -6.37
N ASP A 913 -25.48 0.21 -7.49
CA ASP A 913 -25.18 -0.45 -8.77
C ASP A 913 -23.84 -1.19 -8.74
N GLU A 914 -22.80 -0.55 -8.20
CA GLU A 914 -21.49 -1.19 -8.02
C GLU A 914 -21.56 -2.34 -7.01
N LEU A 915 -22.36 -2.21 -5.94
CA LEU A 915 -22.58 -3.28 -4.98
C LEU A 915 -23.35 -4.46 -5.61
N ARG A 916 -24.30 -4.19 -6.50
CA ARG A 916 -25.02 -5.22 -7.27
C ARG A 916 -24.07 -5.95 -8.23
N MET A 917 -23.17 -5.22 -8.88
CA MET A 917 -22.13 -5.81 -9.74
C MET A 917 -21.18 -6.71 -8.93
N VAL A 918 -20.72 -6.24 -7.77
CA VAL A 918 -19.92 -7.05 -6.84
C VAL A 918 -20.69 -8.30 -6.39
N GLY A 919 -21.98 -8.16 -6.05
CA GLY A 919 -22.86 -9.28 -5.71
C GLY A 919 -22.97 -10.30 -6.84
N LYS A 920 -23.12 -9.86 -8.10
CA LYS A 920 -23.16 -10.72 -9.28
C LYS A 920 -21.85 -11.48 -9.51
N GLU A 921 -20.71 -10.82 -9.38
CA GLU A 921 -19.39 -11.46 -9.49
C GLU A 921 -19.19 -12.52 -8.39
N ILE A 922 -19.63 -12.24 -7.17
CA ILE A 922 -19.59 -13.21 -6.05
C ILE A 922 -20.57 -14.36 -6.28
N GLY A 923 -21.77 -14.08 -6.78
CA GLY A 923 -22.76 -15.08 -7.18
C GLY A 923 -22.23 -15.98 -8.31
N SER A 924 -21.41 -15.47 -9.22
CA SER A 924 -20.75 -16.29 -10.25
C SER A 924 -19.72 -17.28 -9.67
N LEU A 925 -19.17 -17.00 -8.49
CA LEU A 925 -18.19 -17.87 -7.82
C LEU A 925 -18.83 -18.97 -6.98
N PHE A 926 -19.89 -18.62 -6.25
CA PHE A 926 -20.50 -19.52 -5.24
C PHE A 926 -21.88 -20.04 -5.62
N GLY A 927 -22.46 -19.56 -6.73
CA GLY A 927 -23.86 -19.78 -7.10
C GLY A 927 -24.81 -18.76 -6.48
N VAL A 928 -26.07 -18.78 -6.92
CA VAL A 928 -27.17 -17.97 -6.37
C VAL A 928 -28.20 -18.93 -5.79
N LEU A 929 -28.71 -18.65 -4.60
CA LEU A 929 -29.86 -19.38 -4.03
C LEU A 929 -31.14 -18.83 -4.66
N ASP A 930 -31.70 -19.61 -5.58
CA ASP A 930 -33.02 -19.35 -6.17
C ASP A 930 -34.12 -20.03 -5.34
N GLU A 931 -35.38 -19.60 -5.48
CA GLU A 931 -36.53 -20.16 -4.74
C GLU A 931 -36.72 -21.67 -5.01
N ASP A 932 -36.28 -22.15 -6.17
CA ASP A 932 -36.35 -23.55 -6.60
C ASP A 932 -35.21 -24.43 -6.06
N THR A 933 -34.26 -23.87 -5.30
CA THR A 933 -33.12 -24.63 -4.75
C THR A 933 -33.58 -25.52 -3.59
N ARG A 934 -33.92 -26.78 -3.88
CA ARG A 934 -34.34 -27.77 -2.86
C ARG A 934 -33.19 -28.08 -1.89
N LEU A 935 -33.21 -27.45 -0.71
CA LEU A 935 -32.19 -27.60 0.35
C LEU A 935 -32.33 -28.88 1.20
N LEU A 936 -33.41 -29.63 1.04
CA LEU A 936 -33.66 -30.91 1.71
C LEU A 936 -34.04 -31.97 0.67
N GLN A 937 -33.17 -32.97 0.49
CA GLN A 937 -33.51 -34.28 -0.07
C GLN A 937 -33.37 -35.32 1.02
#